data_AF-A0A1E7N3Y7-F1
#
_entry.id   AF-A0A1E7N3Y7-F1
#
_cell.length_a   1.000
_cell.length_b   1.000
_cell.length_c   1.000
_cell.angle_alpha   90.00
_cell.angle_beta   90.00
_cell.angle_gamma   90.00
#
_symmetry.space_group_name_H-M   'P 1'
#
loop_
_entity.id
_entity.type
_entity.pdbx_description
1 polymer ?
#
loop_
_entity_poly.entity_id
_entity_poly.type
_entity_poly.pdbx_seq_one_letter_code
_entity_poly.pdbx_strand_id
1 'polypeptide(L)'
;MAGRRNSGVLTVWAEAQRQQQRREEARWRAETAELRRHERAQREAQRAAARDEREAQRAYQQSREAEAARRTAELDRRVAELRGLLAAGLAAPAFGPQSLLAPRPVPPFDPGPLGEPVPMPDQTSAEYHVPPPDAAQARNAGVRRQYEQYLARARARFEQDWYAAQAQEADRQRRLAAYHQEYLVWAEGFRRQEAERGAGTEELLRRLRAGDPEAVQEYFTAGLYASAAWPEGFPHRLVAAWEVSSRQLVVNWELPGPDVVPAAVRVRYVKSDDREAEVARPATERKALYREVLAQSALRVAAELFRADRDGMLDSVVLNGFVLGIDPATGREAERFLSTLTATRAEFSGLALDRVAPVECFQGLGGKLSARPERLDEVKPDRLPESVGGNLAGHFGEDEPDLFEMDPLDFEDLIAELFRLRGFRVMTTARSGDVGVDVVAEDLDPVTGGKIVIQAKRYKKTVPPTAVRDLESTVRHHGAIKGILVTTAGFGRGSYSYIEGKPLTLVSGPELVELLAEQGLRGRLGGGPGRGAEPGPLPKEAEPAVPQSSLTVSWQSRTAGGDPVELDVTAFLCAGGRVLSDEHFVFFNNPQDPDGAVRLHPTRSVPGEPARAARLSLDLHRLPAAVDEVVLAVSTEEEEPPALPLGYVYGLAVAAEYGPGAAGPAKWPGANGGIPDSAMLLGSFRRADGGWQLVPSARAVTNGLAGLATAFGVAVE
;
A
#
# COMPACT_ATOMS: atom_id res chain seq x y z
N MET A 1 -121.54 -42.68 32.47
CA MET A 1 -120.31 -42.86 33.28
C MET A 1 -119.22 -43.39 32.38
N ALA A 2 -118.00 -42.82 32.48
CA ALA A 2 -116.71 -43.21 31.89
C ALA A 2 -116.64 -43.30 30.34
N GLY A 3 -115.73 -42.65 29.61
CA GLY A 3 -114.58 -41.85 29.99
C GLY A 3 -114.13 -40.98 28.81
N ARG A 4 -113.90 -39.69 29.12
CA ARG A 4 -113.10 -38.74 28.35
C ARG A 4 -111.65 -39.24 28.26
N ARG A 5 -111.00 -38.92 27.13
CA ARG A 5 -109.56 -38.60 26.92
C ARG A 5 -109.04 -39.31 25.66
N ASN A 6 -109.22 -38.71 24.47
CA ASN A 6 -108.27 -38.98 23.37
C ASN A 6 -108.23 -37.96 22.21
N SER A 7 -109.13 -36.96 22.12
CA SER A 7 -109.16 -36.06 20.95
C SER A 7 -108.24 -34.84 21.03
N GLY A 8 -107.74 -34.46 22.21
CA GLY A 8 -106.81 -33.34 22.36
C GLY A 8 -105.34 -33.71 22.13
N VAL A 9 -105.00 -35.00 22.22
CA VAL A 9 -103.61 -35.47 22.07
C VAL A 9 -103.21 -35.53 20.59
N LEU A 10 -104.12 -35.91 19.69
CA LEU A 10 -103.84 -36.04 18.26
C LEU A 10 -103.69 -34.69 17.53
N THR A 11 -104.43 -33.65 17.91
CA THR A 11 -104.29 -32.30 17.34
C THR A 11 -103.01 -31.61 17.83
N VAL A 12 -102.68 -31.75 19.12
CA VAL A 12 -101.41 -31.28 19.69
C VAL A 12 -100.23 -32.04 19.08
N TRP A 13 -100.37 -33.35 18.82
CA TRP A 13 -99.34 -34.17 18.16
C TRP A 13 -99.15 -33.77 16.68
N ALA A 14 -100.23 -33.51 15.94
CA ALA A 14 -100.16 -33.04 14.55
C ALA A 14 -99.61 -31.60 14.42
N GLU A 15 -99.89 -30.71 15.38
CA GLU A 15 -99.26 -29.38 15.45
C GLU A 15 -97.79 -29.45 15.85
N ALA A 16 -97.44 -30.32 16.81
CA ALA A 16 -96.05 -30.58 17.18
C ALA A 16 -95.24 -31.12 15.99
N GLN A 17 -95.82 -32.04 15.20
CA GLN A 17 -95.18 -32.60 14.01
C GLN A 17 -95.00 -31.55 12.89
N ARG A 18 -95.98 -30.66 12.67
CA ARG A 18 -95.84 -29.52 11.73
C ARG A 18 -94.86 -28.45 12.22
N GLN A 19 -94.73 -28.25 13.53
CA GLN A 19 -93.69 -27.38 14.10
C GLN A 19 -92.30 -28.02 13.98
N GLN A 20 -92.20 -29.34 14.15
CA GLN A 20 -90.96 -30.08 13.99
C GLN A 20 -90.47 -30.06 12.54
N GLN A 21 -91.35 -30.32 11.56
CA GLN A 21 -91.02 -30.19 10.13
C GLN A 21 -90.60 -28.76 9.74
N ARG A 22 -91.29 -27.72 10.22
CA ARG A 22 -90.88 -26.33 9.96
C ARG A 22 -89.54 -25.98 10.58
N ARG A 23 -89.23 -26.53 11.77
CA ARG A 23 -87.92 -26.36 12.40
C ARG A 23 -86.83 -27.10 11.64
N GLU A 24 -87.10 -28.30 11.14
CA GLU A 24 -86.18 -29.09 10.31
C GLU A 24 -85.93 -28.42 8.94
N GLU A 25 -86.97 -27.93 8.26
CA GLU A 25 -86.83 -27.16 7.02
C GLU A 25 -86.10 -25.83 7.23
N ALA A 26 -86.37 -25.12 8.33
CA ALA A 26 -85.67 -23.89 8.68
C ALA A 26 -84.19 -24.16 9.00
N ARG A 27 -83.88 -25.27 9.69
CA ARG A 27 -82.50 -25.73 9.93
C ARG A 27 -81.80 -26.07 8.62
N TRP A 28 -82.43 -26.86 7.76
CA TRP A 28 -81.89 -27.20 6.43
C TRP A 28 -81.64 -25.96 5.56
N ARG A 29 -82.57 -24.99 5.55
CA ARG A 29 -82.41 -23.71 4.84
C ARG A 29 -81.30 -22.83 5.45
N ALA A 30 -81.15 -22.83 6.77
CA ALA A 30 -80.08 -22.12 7.46
C ALA A 30 -78.71 -22.75 7.17
N GLU A 31 -78.58 -24.07 7.30
CA GLU A 31 -77.37 -24.84 6.99
C GLU A 31 -76.96 -24.68 5.52
N THR A 32 -77.90 -24.79 4.58
CA THR A 32 -77.61 -24.56 3.14
C THR A 32 -77.28 -23.11 2.81
N ALA A 33 -77.85 -22.13 3.53
CA ALA A 33 -77.49 -20.72 3.38
C ALA A 33 -76.10 -20.43 3.95
N GLU A 34 -75.72 -21.05 5.08
CA GLU A 34 -74.37 -20.97 5.65
C GLU A 34 -73.32 -21.60 4.75
N LEU A 35 -73.59 -22.80 4.21
CA LEU A 35 -72.73 -23.44 3.20
C LEU A 35 -72.48 -22.52 2.00
N ARG A 36 -73.53 -21.93 1.42
CA ARG A 36 -73.39 -20.98 0.30
C ARG A 36 -72.70 -19.66 0.67
N ARG A 37 -72.74 -19.26 1.95
CA ARG A 37 -71.99 -18.09 2.46
C ARG A 37 -70.52 -18.43 2.61
N HIS A 38 -70.20 -19.58 3.20
CA HIS A 38 -68.84 -20.10 3.31
C HIS A 38 -68.21 -20.28 1.93
N GLU A 39 -68.91 -20.87 0.96
CA GLU A 39 -68.41 -21.02 -0.41
C GLU A 39 -68.15 -19.67 -1.10
N ARG A 40 -69.01 -18.67 -0.90
CA ARG A 40 -68.81 -17.31 -1.44
C ARG A 40 -67.61 -16.63 -0.79
N ALA A 41 -67.51 -16.69 0.53
CA ALA A 41 -66.37 -16.15 1.28
C ALA A 41 -65.05 -16.81 0.86
N GLN A 42 -65.03 -18.13 0.66
CA GLN A 42 -63.86 -18.85 0.15
C GLN A 42 -63.47 -18.41 -1.27
N ARG A 43 -64.44 -18.26 -2.17
CA ARG A 43 -64.17 -17.77 -3.55
C ARG A 43 -63.69 -16.33 -3.57
N GLU A 44 -64.23 -15.47 -2.71
CA GLU A 44 -63.78 -14.08 -2.56
C GLU A 44 -62.37 -14.03 -1.98
N ALA A 45 -62.07 -14.81 -0.94
CA ALA A 45 -60.72 -14.93 -0.38
C ALA A 45 -59.70 -15.45 -1.41
N GLN A 46 -60.05 -16.47 -2.20
CA GLN A 46 -59.18 -16.95 -3.29
C GLN A 46 -58.95 -15.89 -4.38
N ARG A 47 -59.98 -15.12 -4.74
CA ARG A 47 -59.84 -14.02 -5.71
C ARG A 47 -59.01 -12.86 -5.16
N ALA A 48 -59.14 -12.55 -3.87
CA ALA A 48 -58.33 -11.55 -3.19
C ALA A 48 -56.86 -11.99 -3.16
N ALA A 49 -56.58 -13.21 -2.68
CA ALA A 49 -55.23 -13.77 -2.67
C ALA A 49 -54.58 -13.79 -4.07
N ALA A 50 -55.32 -14.18 -5.11
CA ALA A 50 -54.82 -14.15 -6.49
C ALA A 50 -54.60 -12.73 -7.05
N ARG A 51 -55.30 -11.71 -6.54
CA ARG A 51 -55.04 -10.31 -6.87
C ARG A 51 -53.80 -9.81 -6.17
N ASP A 52 -53.69 -10.07 -4.87
CA ASP A 52 -52.55 -9.68 -4.04
C ASP A 52 -51.25 -10.31 -4.57
N GLU A 53 -51.29 -11.59 -4.98
CA GLU A 53 -50.14 -12.27 -5.60
C GLU A 53 -49.73 -11.62 -6.93
N ARG A 54 -50.70 -11.26 -7.79
CA ARG A 54 -50.41 -10.55 -9.05
C ARG A 54 -49.88 -9.15 -8.82
N GLU A 55 -50.37 -8.46 -7.81
CA GLU A 55 -49.89 -7.14 -7.42
C GLU A 55 -48.47 -7.21 -6.87
N ALA A 56 -48.17 -8.18 -6.00
CA ALA A 56 -46.84 -8.46 -5.50
C ALA A 56 -45.86 -8.82 -6.63
N GLN A 57 -46.26 -9.67 -7.59
CA GLN A 57 -45.45 -10.01 -8.75
C GLN A 57 -45.17 -8.79 -9.65
N ARG A 58 -46.16 -7.91 -9.85
CA ARG A 58 -45.99 -6.67 -10.61
C ARG A 58 -45.07 -5.69 -9.88
N ALA A 59 -45.24 -5.51 -8.58
CA ALA A 59 -44.38 -4.66 -7.76
C ALA A 59 -42.93 -5.16 -7.78
N TYR A 60 -42.73 -6.47 -7.68
CA TYR A 60 -41.42 -7.10 -7.84
C TYR A 60 -40.80 -6.79 -9.20
N GLN A 61 -41.52 -7.05 -10.31
CA GLN A 61 -41.02 -6.77 -11.65
C GLN A 61 -40.69 -5.29 -11.86
N GLN A 62 -41.54 -4.37 -11.36
CA GLN A 62 -41.29 -2.93 -11.43
C GLN A 62 -40.04 -2.54 -10.63
N SER A 63 -39.82 -3.15 -9.45
CA SER A 63 -38.60 -2.93 -8.67
C SER A 63 -37.35 -3.36 -9.44
N ARG A 64 -37.38 -4.52 -10.09
CA ARG A 64 -36.25 -5.04 -10.89
C ARG A 64 -36.00 -4.21 -12.15
N GLU A 65 -37.06 -3.74 -12.83
CA GLU A 65 -36.93 -2.81 -13.95
C GLU A 65 -36.36 -1.46 -13.51
N ALA A 66 -36.77 -0.94 -12.34
CA ALA A 66 -36.25 0.30 -11.78
C ALA A 66 -34.77 0.18 -11.37
N GLU A 67 -34.35 -0.96 -10.82
CA GLU A 67 -32.96 -1.26 -10.50
C GLU A 67 -32.08 -1.27 -11.76
N ALA A 68 -32.49 -1.99 -12.80
CA ALA A 68 -31.79 -1.99 -14.09
C ALA A 68 -31.71 -0.60 -14.74
N ALA A 69 -32.78 0.20 -14.62
CA ALA A 69 -32.79 1.58 -15.09
C ALA A 69 -31.82 2.48 -14.29
N ARG A 70 -31.72 2.30 -12.96
CA ARG A 70 -30.75 3.02 -12.11
C ARG A 70 -29.31 2.69 -12.52
N ARG A 71 -28.98 1.40 -12.71
CA ARG A 71 -27.63 0.99 -13.17
C ARG A 71 -27.32 1.54 -14.57
N THR A 72 -28.31 1.59 -15.46
CA THR A 72 -28.13 2.23 -16.79
C THR A 72 -27.84 3.72 -16.65
N ALA A 73 -28.57 4.44 -15.80
CA ALA A 73 -28.32 5.87 -15.56
C ALA A 73 -26.94 6.13 -14.93
N GLU A 74 -26.41 5.20 -14.13
CA GLU A 74 -25.05 5.26 -13.59
C GLU A 74 -23.99 5.11 -14.69
N LEU A 75 -24.17 4.14 -15.60
CA LEU A 75 -23.30 3.98 -16.78
C LEU A 75 -23.29 5.24 -17.65
N ASP A 76 -24.47 5.83 -17.90
CA ASP A 76 -24.61 7.05 -18.69
C ASP A 76 -23.93 8.24 -18.01
N ARG A 77 -24.08 8.38 -16.68
CA ARG A 77 -23.41 9.42 -15.90
C ARG A 77 -21.90 9.27 -15.96
N ARG A 78 -21.38 8.04 -15.83
CA ARG A 78 -19.95 7.77 -15.92
C ARG A 78 -19.38 8.15 -17.29
N VAL A 79 -20.07 7.82 -18.38
CA VAL A 79 -19.63 8.22 -19.73
C VAL A 79 -19.72 9.73 -19.93
N ALA A 80 -20.74 10.39 -19.39
CA ALA A 80 -20.85 11.86 -19.44
C ALA A 80 -19.71 12.55 -18.69
N GLU A 81 -19.33 12.03 -17.52
CA GLU A 81 -18.16 12.48 -16.75
C GLU A 81 -16.86 12.34 -17.56
N LEU A 82 -16.65 11.17 -18.20
CA LEU A 82 -15.48 10.92 -19.06
C LEU A 82 -15.43 11.82 -20.31
N ARG A 83 -16.57 12.20 -20.88
CA ARG A 83 -16.65 13.17 -22.00
C ARG A 83 -16.50 14.62 -21.55
N GLY A 84 -16.68 14.90 -20.27
CA GLY A 84 -16.63 16.22 -19.68
C GLY A 84 -15.33 16.54 -18.96
N LEU A 85 -14.29 15.69 -19.06
CA LEU A 85 -13.05 15.82 -18.28
C LEU A 85 -12.37 17.17 -18.46
N LEU A 86 -12.18 17.58 -19.73
CA LEU A 86 -11.54 18.85 -20.04
C LEU A 86 -12.40 20.03 -19.57
N ALA A 87 -13.71 19.99 -19.85
CA ALA A 87 -14.63 21.04 -19.43
C ALA A 87 -14.69 21.20 -17.90
N ALA A 88 -14.70 20.08 -17.16
CA ALA A 88 -14.70 20.07 -15.70
C ALA A 88 -13.39 20.66 -15.13
N GLY A 89 -12.23 20.28 -15.69
CA GLY A 89 -10.94 20.87 -15.33
C GLY A 89 -10.88 22.36 -15.65
N LEU A 90 -11.46 22.79 -16.77
CA LEU A 90 -11.52 24.20 -17.14
C LEU A 90 -12.43 25.01 -16.21
N ALA A 91 -13.54 24.44 -15.73
CA ALA A 91 -14.45 25.08 -14.80
C ALA A 91 -13.87 25.22 -13.38
N ALA A 92 -12.90 24.37 -13.00
CA ALA A 92 -12.24 24.43 -11.71
C ALA A 92 -11.44 25.75 -11.53
N PRO A 93 -11.34 26.28 -10.30
CA PRO A 93 -10.51 27.44 -10.02
C PRO A 93 -9.06 27.13 -10.37
N ALA A 94 -8.38 28.08 -11.03
CA ALA A 94 -6.98 27.90 -11.37
C ALA A 94 -6.14 27.86 -10.09
N PHE A 95 -5.26 26.87 -9.99
CA PHE A 95 -4.24 26.84 -8.95
C PHE A 95 -3.37 28.10 -9.02
N GLY A 96 -2.95 28.58 -7.86
CA GLY A 96 -2.06 29.74 -7.77
C GLY A 96 -1.30 29.77 -6.45
N PRO A 97 -0.34 30.70 -6.30
CA PRO A 97 0.49 30.80 -5.11
C PRO A 97 -0.32 30.94 -3.81
N GLN A 98 -1.44 31.66 -3.86
CA GLN A 98 -2.34 31.87 -2.72
C GLN A 98 -3.00 30.58 -2.23
N SER A 99 -3.21 29.60 -3.11
CA SER A 99 -3.80 28.31 -2.75
C SER A 99 -2.89 27.52 -1.80
N LEU A 100 -1.56 27.68 -1.94
CA LEU A 100 -0.59 27.02 -1.05
C LEU A 100 -0.56 27.65 0.35
N LEU A 101 -0.83 28.96 0.44
CA LEU A 101 -0.82 29.73 1.70
C LEU A 101 -2.11 29.60 2.51
N ALA A 102 -3.15 28.95 1.99
CA ALA A 102 -4.41 28.80 2.70
C ALA A 102 -4.19 28.03 4.03
N PRO A 103 -4.51 28.63 5.20
CA PRO A 103 -4.34 27.95 6.48
C PRO A 103 -5.42 26.88 6.67
N ARG A 104 -5.04 25.72 7.19
CA ARG A 104 -6.04 24.71 7.59
C ARG A 104 -6.55 25.04 8.99
N PRO A 105 -7.87 25.20 9.19
CA PRO A 105 -8.41 25.48 10.52
C PRO A 105 -8.26 24.25 11.41
N VAL A 106 -7.99 24.47 12.69
CA VAL A 106 -8.04 23.40 13.70
C VAL A 106 -9.51 22.95 13.83
N PRO A 107 -9.82 21.66 13.62
CA PRO A 107 -11.14 21.10 13.90
C PRO A 107 -11.59 21.40 15.33
N PRO A 108 -12.86 21.76 15.57
CA PRO A 108 -13.35 22.01 16.92
C PRO A 108 -13.36 20.72 17.76
N PHE A 109 -13.28 20.87 19.08
CA PHE A 109 -13.39 19.75 20.01
C PHE A 109 -14.80 19.14 19.96
N ASP A 110 -14.88 17.85 19.67
CA ASP A 110 -16.12 17.08 19.70
C ASP A 110 -16.02 15.96 20.75
N PRO A 111 -16.67 16.12 21.92
CA PRO A 111 -16.62 15.11 22.98
C PRO A 111 -17.51 13.89 22.70
N GLY A 112 -18.35 13.90 21.67
CA GLY A 112 -19.29 12.82 21.38
C GLY A 112 -20.14 12.42 22.61
N PRO A 113 -20.28 11.12 22.92
CA PRO A 113 -21.03 10.64 24.09
C PRO A 113 -20.48 11.12 25.44
N LEU A 114 -19.19 11.48 25.53
CA LEU A 114 -18.63 12.05 26.75
C LEU A 114 -19.16 13.45 27.01
N GLY A 115 -19.79 14.11 26.04
CA GLY A 115 -20.44 15.41 26.22
C GLY A 115 -21.77 15.32 26.97
N GLU A 116 -22.40 14.14 27.02
CA GLU A 116 -23.72 13.95 27.60
C GLU A 116 -23.61 13.59 29.10
N PRO A 117 -24.20 14.38 30.01
CA PRO A 117 -24.19 14.07 31.44
C PRO A 117 -24.92 12.77 31.78
N VAL A 118 -24.42 12.01 32.75
CA VAL A 118 -25.13 10.81 33.23
C VAL A 118 -26.41 11.25 33.95
N PRO A 119 -27.59 10.74 33.56
CA PRO A 119 -28.84 11.09 34.23
C PRO A 119 -28.85 10.56 35.67
N MET A 120 -29.18 11.41 36.62
CA MET A 120 -29.29 11.02 38.03
C MET A 120 -30.67 10.39 38.30
N PRO A 121 -30.74 9.30 39.10
CA PRO A 121 -32.01 8.72 39.53
C PRO A 121 -32.87 9.74 40.28
N ASP A 122 -34.17 9.77 39.96
CA ASP A 122 -35.16 10.61 40.63
C ASP A 122 -35.99 9.78 41.61
N GLN A 123 -35.99 10.18 42.88
CA GLN A 123 -36.72 9.50 43.96
C GLN A 123 -38.24 9.51 43.75
N THR A 124 -38.76 10.44 42.93
CA THR A 124 -40.19 10.56 42.61
C THR A 124 -40.62 9.69 41.43
N SER A 125 -39.68 9.01 40.76
CA SER A 125 -39.98 8.13 39.63
C SER A 125 -40.77 6.89 40.09
N ALA A 126 -41.58 6.36 39.17
CA ALA A 126 -42.43 5.19 39.42
C ALA A 126 -41.63 3.93 39.84
N GLU A 127 -40.33 3.88 39.53
CA GLU A 127 -39.45 2.76 39.85
C GLU A 127 -39.08 2.68 41.35
N TYR A 128 -39.05 3.81 42.06
CA TYR A 128 -38.74 3.89 43.49
C TYR A 128 -39.97 4.23 44.35
N HIS A 129 -41.10 4.57 43.73
CA HIS A 129 -42.34 4.87 44.44
C HIS A 129 -43.03 3.61 44.96
N VAL A 130 -43.22 3.53 46.28
CA VAL A 130 -44.01 2.48 46.93
C VAL A 130 -45.35 3.06 47.38
N PRO A 131 -46.49 2.62 46.81
CA PRO A 131 -47.80 3.16 47.19
C PRO A 131 -48.16 2.78 48.64
N PRO A 132 -48.74 3.70 49.41
CA PRO A 132 -49.14 3.42 50.78
C PRO A 132 -50.32 2.42 50.82
N PRO A 133 -50.38 1.52 51.84
CA PRO A 133 -51.50 0.60 51.99
C PRO A 133 -52.78 1.36 52.40
N ASP A 134 -53.94 0.84 51.98
CA ASP A 134 -55.23 1.43 52.34
C ASP A 134 -55.45 1.46 53.86
N ALA A 135 -56.24 2.42 54.34
CA ALA A 135 -56.48 2.63 55.77
C ALA A 135 -57.03 1.38 56.52
N ALA A 136 -57.74 0.49 55.81
CA ALA A 136 -58.22 -0.78 56.37
C ALA A 136 -57.10 -1.83 56.47
N GLN A 137 -56.21 -1.88 55.48
CA GLN A 137 -55.07 -2.81 55.41
C GLN A 137 -53.95 -2.42 56.38
N ALA A 138 -53.74 -1.12 56.58
CA ALA A 138 -52.78 -0.55 57.52
C ALA A 138 -53.06 -0.91 58.99
N ARG A 139 -54.25 -1.41 59.34
CA ARG A 139 -54.55 -1.89 60.70
C ARG A 139 -53.85 -3.21 61.01
N ASN A 140 -53.52 -4.03 60.02
CA ASN A 140 -52.79 -5.28 60.19
C ASN A 140 -51.29 -5.01 60.42
N ALA A 141 -50.74 -5.50 61.53
CA ALA A 141 -49.33 -5.34 61.88
C ALA A 141 -48.37 -6.03 60.88
N GLY A 142 -48.79 -7.14 60.27
CA GLY A 142 -48.00 -7.83 59.24
C GLY A 142 -47.88 -7.03 57.94
N VAL A 143 -48.99 -6.39 57.51
CA VAL A 143 -49.01 -5.53 56.31
C VAL A 143 -48.17 -4.27 56.52
N ARG A 144 -48.20 -3.67 57.72
CA ARG A 144 -47.32 -2.54 58.09
C ARG A 144 -45.83 -2.91 57.99
N ARG A 145 -45.43 -4.04 58.59
CA ARG A 145 -44.04 -4.53 58.50
C ARG A 145 -43.63 -4.82 57.05
N GLN A 146 -44.52 -5.38 56.24
CA GLN A 146 -44.23 -5.68 54.83
C GLN A 146 -44.08 -4.38 54.00
N TYR A 147 -44.94 -3.38 54.23
CA TYR A 147 -44.82 -2.06 53.61
C TYR A 147 -43.52 -1.34 54.02
N GLU A 148 -43.16 -1.37 55.31
CA GLU A 148 -41.88 -0.86 55.81
C GLU A 148 -40.68 -1.55 55.14
N GLN A 149 -40.75 -2.88 54.94
CA GLN A 149 -39.73 -3.64 54.22
C GLN A 149 -39.65 -3.24 52.73
N TYR A 150 -40.77 -3.04 52.05
CA TYR A 150 -40.77 -2.57 50.66
C TYR A 150 -40.21 -1.15 50.54
N LEU A 151 -40.59 -0.23 51.43
CA LEU A 151 -40.02 1.11 51.50
C LEU A 151 -38.50 1.08 51.75
N ALA A 152 -38.03 0.25 52.68
CA ALA A 152 -36.61 0.11 52.97
C ALA A 152 -35.83 -0.42 51.76
N ARG A 153 -36.38 -1.40 51.03
CA ARG A 153 -35.79 -1.93 49.79
C ARG A 153 -35.77 -0.90 48.66
N ALA A 154 -36.86 -0.15 48.46
CA ALA A 154 -36.93 0.89 47.45
C ALA A 154 -35.92 2.02 47.72
N ARG A 155 -35.76 2.42 48.99
CA ARG A 155 -34.72 3.38 49.41
C ARG A 155 -33.31 2.84 49.19
N ALA A 156 -33.03 1.61 49.60
CA ALA A 156 -31.72 1.00 49.39
C ALA A 156 -31.37 0.88 47.90
N ARG A 157 -32.34 0.55 47.05
CA ARG A 157 -32.17 0.52 45.59
C ARG A 157 -31.89 1.92 45.03
N PHE A 158 -32.66 2.92 45.44
CA PHE A 158 -32.42 4.31 45.05
C PHE A 158 -31.03 4.79 45.47
N GLU A 159 -30.61 4.53 46.71
CA GLU A 159 -29.28 4.87 47.21
C GLU A 159 -28.18 4.19 46.38
N GLN A 160 -28.34 2.89 46.09
CA GLN A 160 -27.41 2.14 45.25
C GLN A 160 -27.30 2.71 43.83
N ASP A 161 -28.44 2.94 43.17
CA ASP A 161 -28.49 3.48 41.81
C ASP A 161 -27.95 4.91 41.77
N TRP A 162 -28.20 5.72 42.81
CA TRP A 162 -27.68 7.08 42.92
C TRP A 162 -26.16 7.10 43.08
N TYR A 163 -25.60 6.28 43.98
CA TYR A 163 -24.14 6.16 44.11
C TYR A 163 -23.49 5.60 42.84
N ALA A 164 -24.14 4.66 42.16
CA ALA A 164 -23.66 4.13 40.88
C ALA A 164 -23.65 5.20 39.78
N ALA A 165 -24.73 5.97 39.63
CA ALA A 165 -24.81 7.07 38.68
C ALA A 165 -23.79 8.18 39.00
N GLN A 166 -23.59 8.51 40.28
CA GLN A 166 -22.58 9.48 40.72
C GLN A 166 -21.15 9.01 40.37
N ALA A 167 -20.84 7.73 40.59
CA ALA A 167 -19.55 7.16 40.23
C ALA A 167 -19.31 7.18 38.71
N GLN A 168 -20.34 6.87 37.92
CA GLN A 168 -20.29 6.95 36.45
C GLN A 168 -20.12 8.39 35.96
N GLU A 169 -20.81 9.37 36.56
CA GLU A 169 -20.65 10.78 36.22
C GLU A 169 -19.25 11.29 36.57
N ALA A 170 -18.71 10.91 37.73
CA ALA A 170 -17.33 11.24 38.09
C ALA A 170 -16.31 10.61 37.13
N ASP A 171 -16.54 9.39 36.66
CA ASP A 171 -15.69 8.75 35.66
C ASP A 171 -15.79 9.44 34.30
N ARG A 172 -17.01 9.74 33.83
CA ARG A 172 -17.25 10.51 32.60
C ARG A 172 -16.53 11.86 32.65
N GLN A 173 -16.63 12.60 33.74
CA GLN A 173 -15.95 13.89 33.90
C GLN A 173 -14.42 13.77 33.85
N ARG A 174 -13.84 12.74 34.49
CA ARG A 174 -12.39 12.47 34.38
C ARG A 174 -11.98 12.15 32.95
N ARG A 175 -12.73 11.29 32.25
CA ARG A 175 -12.46 10.90 30.86
C ARG A 175 -12.63 12.07 29.90
N LEU A 176 -13.67 12.88 30.07
CA LEU A 176 -13.89 14.11 29.30
C LEU A 176 -12.75 15.11 29.51
N ALA A 177 -12.29 15.30 30.75
CA ALA A 177 -11.17 16.18 31.05
C ALA A 177 -9.87 15.69 30.43
N ALA A 178 -9.58 14.38 30.53
CA ALA A 178 -8.41 13.77 29.89
C ALA A 178 -8.45 13.94 28.36
N TYR A 179 -9.59 13.63 27.73
CA TYR A 179 -9.77 13.76 26.29
C TYR A 179 -9.64 15.21 25.82
N HIS A 180 -10.19 16.17 26.58
CA HIS A 180 -10.02 17.58 26.27
C HIS A 180 -8.55 18.03 26.38
N GLN A 181 -7.78 17.53 27.35
CA GLN A 181 -6.34 17.80 27.44
C GLN A 181 -5.57 17.22 26.25
N GLU A 182 -5.87 15.98 25.85
CA GLU A 182 -5.29 15.36 24.64
C GLU A 182 -5.58 16.19 23.39
N TYR A 183 -6.83 16.66 23.24
CA TYR A 183 -7.21 17.56 22.15
C TYR A 183 -6.42 18.88 22.18
N LEU A 184 -6.21 19.50 23.34
CA LEU A 184 -5.44 20.75 23.44
C LEU A 184 -3.99 20.56 23.01
N VAL A 185 -3.35 19.47 23.44
CA VAL A 185 -1.97 19.12 23.05
C VAL A 185 -1.88 18.87 21.55
N TRP A 186 -2.81 18.07 21.01
CA TRP A 186 -2.91 17.82 19.56
C TRP A 186 -3.14 19.12 18.77
N ALA A 187 -4.04 19.99 19.23
CA ALA A 187 -4.38 21.25 18.57
C ALA A 187 -3.18 22.21 18.55
N GLU A 188 -2.37 22.25 19.62
CA GLU A 188 -1.12 23.03 19.63
C GLU A 188 -0.10 22.45 18.64
N GLY A 189 0.08 21.13 18.62
CA GLY A 189 0.94 20.44 17.65
C GLY A 189 0.51 20.71 16.21
N PHE A 190 -0.79 20.64 15.92
CA PHE A 190 -1.36 20.94 14.61
C PHE A 190 -1.09 22.39 14.19
N ARG A 191 -1.29 23.37 15.08
CA ARG A 191 -0.99 24.78 14.77
C ARG A 191 0.49 25.01 14.48
N ARG A 192 1.38 24.31 15.19
CA ARG A 192 2.83 24.40 14.96
C ARG A 192 3.20 23.86 13.59
N GLN A 193 2.69 22.68 13.22
CA GLN A 193 2.89 22.09 11.89
C GLN A 193 2.34 22.99 10.78
N GLU A 194 1.16 23.59 10.96
CA GLU A 194 0.61 24.52 9.98
C GLU A 194 1.43 25.81 9.86
N ALA A 195 2.03 26.30 10.95
CA ALA A 195 2.93 27.45 10.93
C ALA A 195 4.25 27.13 10.20
N GLU A 196 4.85 25.96 10.46
CA GLU A 196 6.05 25.46 9.78
C GLU A 196 5.78 25.27 8.27
N ARG A 197 4.65 24.65 7.92
CA ARG A 197 4.19 24.51 6.53
C ARG A 197 3.99 25.87 5.86
N GLY A 198 3.40 26.83 6.57
CA GLY A 198 3.20 28.19 6.10
C GLY A 198 4.53 28.86 5.76
N ALA A 199 5.50 28.81 6.67
CA ALA A 199 6.84 29.35 6.47
C ALA A 199 7.59 28.69 5.30
N GLY A 200 7.53 27.35 5.20
CA GLY A 200 8.11 26.61 4.07
C GLY A 200 7.47 26.99 2.74
N THR A 201 6.14 27.19 2.73
CA THR A 201 5.42 27.66 1.54
C THR A 201 5.86 29.08 1.15
N GLU A 202 6.01 30.00 2.11
CA GLU A 202 6.48 31.35 1.83
C GLU A 202 7.89 31.36 1.25
N GLU A 203 8.77 30.48 1.74
CA GLU A 203 10.12 30.30 1.23
C GLU A 203 10.13 29.72 -0.20
N LEU A 204 9.31 28.70 -0.47
CA LEU A 204 9.09 28.15 -1.81
C LEU A 204 8.65 29.26 -2.79
N LEU A 205 7.67 30.09 -2.38
CA LEU A 205 7.21 31.20 -3.22
C LEU A 205 8.27 32.29 -3.41
N ARG A 206 9.18 32.48 -2.45
CA ARG A 206 10.32 33.38 -2.58
C ARG A 206 11.33 32.85 -3.60
N ARG A 207 11.66 31.55 -3.55
CA ARG A 207 12.54 30.86 -4.52
C ARG A 207 11.93 30.84 -5.91
N LEU A 208 10.62 30.58 -6.01
CA LEU A 208 9.87 30.63 -7.26
C LEU A 208 10.00 32.01 -7.93
N ARG A 209 9.78 33.10 -7.19
CA ARG A 209 9.98 34.47 -7.69
C ARG A 209 11.42 34.77 -8.11
N ALA A 210 12.40 34.10 -7.52
CA ALA A 210 13.80 34.22 -7.89
C ALA A 210 14.16 33.39 -9.15
N GLY A 211 13.22 32.59 -9.68
CA GLY A 211 13.44 31.73 -10.84
C GLY A 211 14.24 30.47 -10.53
N ASP A 212 14.24 30.03 -9.27
CA ASP A 212 14.92 28.83 -8.84
C ASP A 212 14.34 27.58 -9.55
N PRO A 213 15.17 26.76 -10.24
CA PRO A 213 14.70 25.67 -11.09
C PRO A 213 13.82 24.65 -10.36
N GLU A 214 14.20 24.30 -9.15
CA GLU A 214 13.51 23.30 -8.36
C GLU A 214 12.20 23.84 -7.79
N ALA A 215 12.20 25.10 -7.31
CA ALA A 215 10.98 25.75 -6.85
C ALA A 215 9.95 25.89 -7.97
N VAL A 216 10.40 26.13 -9.20
CA VAL A 216 9.52 26.15 -10.39
C VAL A 216 8.90 24.77 -10.63
N GLN A 217 9.72 23.71 -10.65
CA GLN A 217 9.24 22.34 -10.80
C GLN A 217 8.25 21.94 -9.69
N GLU A 218 8.59 22.24 -8.43
CA GLU A 218 7.77 21.93 -7.26
C GLU A 218 6.42 22.66 -7.32
N TYR A 219 6.41 23.95 -7.69
CA TYR A 219 5.19 24.72 -7.84
C TYR A 219 4.22 24.13 -8.88
N PHE A 220 4.72 23.80 -10.07
CA PHE A 220 3.88 23.23 -11.13
C PHE A 220 3.39 21.82 -10.79
N THR A 221 4.24 21.02 -10.15
CA THR A 221 3.89 19.68 -9.66
C THR A 221 2.81 19.76 -8.58
N ALA A 222 2.94 20.69 -7.63
CA ALA A 222 1.92 20.95 -6.60
C ALA A 222 0.59 21.39 -7.22
N GLY A 223 0.62 22.16 -8.31
CA GLY A 223 -0.57 22.56 -9.05
C GLY A 223 -1.33 21.38 -9.66
N LEU A 224 -0.61 20.38 -10.17
CA LEU A 224 -1.21 19.15 -10.69
C LEU A 224 -1.80 18.27 -9.57
N TYR A 225 -1.12 18.16 -8.43
CA TYR A 225 -1.64 17.42 -7.26
C TYR A 225 -2.86 18.10 -6.62
N ALA A 226 -2.91 19.43 -6.63
CA ALA A 226 -4.04 20.20 -6.11
C ALA A 226 -5.28 20.17 -7.03
N SER A 227 -5.19 19.55 -8.20
CA SER A 227 -6.29 19.46 -9.18
C SER A 227 -7.43 18.57 -8.64
N ALA A 228 -8.48 19.21 -8.13
CA ALA A 228 -9.58 18.54 -7.42
C ALA A 228 -10.70 17.96 -8.31
N ALA A 229 -10.55 17.95 -9.63
CA ALA A 229 -11.64 17.64 -10.57
C ALA A 229 -11.47 16.33 -11.36
N TRP A 230 -10.58 15.42 -10.94
CA TRP A 230 -10.41 14.12 -11.61
C TRP A 230 -11.50 13.13 -11.15
N PRO A 231 -12.07 12.32 -12.06
CA PRO A 231 -13.04 11.30 -11.68
C PRO A 231 -12.45 10.24 -10.75
N GLU A 232 -13.33 9.57 -10.01
CA GLU A 232 -12.95 8.41 -9.21
C GLU A 232 -12.29 7.32 -10.07
N GLY A 233 -11.19 6.73 -9.58
CA GLY A 233 -10.44 5.68 -10.27
C GLY A 233 -9.41 6.19 -11.30
N PHE A 234 -9.19 7.50 -11.41
CA PHE A 234 -8.06 8.03 -12.17
C PHE A 234 -6.77 7.94 -11.35
N PRO A 235 -5.64 7.56 -11.97
CA PRO A 235 -4.35 7.60 -11.30
C PRO A 235 -3.85 9.03 -11.13
N HIS A 236 -2.93 9.20 -10.18
CA HIS A 236 -2.37 10.51 -9.79
C HIS A 236 -0.84 10.56 -9.81
N ARG A 237 -0.18 9.53 -10.36
CA ARG A 237 1.28 9.48 -10.43
C ARG A 237 1.78 10.42 -11.52
N LEU A 238 2.81 11.17 -11.20
CA LEU A 238 3.51 12.02 -12.16
C LEU A 238 5.01 12.07 -11.84
N VAL A 239 5.80 12.30 -12.88
CA VAL A 239 7.22 12.67 -12.77
C VAL A 239 7.42 13.91 -13.63
N ALA A 240 8.03 14.95 -13.08
CA ALA A 240 8.25 16.21 -13.80
C ALA A 240 9.68 16.68 -13.65
N ALA A 241 10.20 17.33 -14.69
CA ALA A 241 11.51 17.97 -14.70
C ALA A 241 11.45 19.35 -15.38
N TRP A 242 12.14 20.33 -14.82
CA TRP A 242 12.18 21.71 -15.33
C TRP A 242 13.49 22.03 -16.06
N GLU A 243 13.38 22.47 -17.32
CA GLU A 243 14.49 22.92 -18.14
C GLU A 243 14.58 24.46 -18.13
N VAL A 244 15.64 24.98 -17.52
CA VAL A 244 15.85 26.42 -17.35
C VAL A 244 16.09 27.12 -18.69
N SER A 245 16.89 26.51 -19.58
CA SER A 245 17.36 27.13 -20.82
C SER A 245 16.23 27.44 -21.80
N SER A 246 15.24 26.55 -21.89
CA SER A 246 14.07 26.68 -22.77
C SER A 246 12.78 26.99 -22.03
N ARG A 247 12.85 27.21 -20.71
CA ARG A 247 11.68 27.45 -19.82
C ARG A 247 10.57 26.43 -20.07
N GLN A 248 10.96 25.16 -20.13
CA GLN A 248 10.14 24.03 -20.53
C GLN A 248 9.95 23.07 -19.37
N LEU A 249 8.71 22.65 -19.12
CA LEU A 249 8.40 21.59 -18.18
C LEU A 249 8.14 20.29 -18.93
N VAL A 250 8.88 19.23 -18.59
CA VAL A 250 8.67 17.87 -19.13
C VAL A 250 7.99 17.03 -18.06
N VAL A 251 6.82 16.47 -18.38
CA VAL A 251 5.95 15.78 -17.43
C VAL A 251 5.56 14.41 -17.98
N ASN A 252 5.83 13.36 -17.22
CA ASN A 252 5.20 12.06 -17.37
C ASN A 252 3.97 12.02 -16.46
N TRP A 253 2.81 11.73 -17.02
CA TRP A 253 1.53 11.73 -16.32
C TRP A 253 0.85 10.36 -16.49
N GLU A 254 0.45 9.74 -15.39
CA GLU A 254 -0.27 8.47 -15.44
C GLU A 254 -1.70 8.69 -15.95
N LEU A 255 -2.08 7.92 -16.95
CA LEU A 255 -3.41 7.90 -17.56
C LEU A 255 -4.17 6.66 -17.09
N PRO A 256 -5.51 6.71 -17.06
CA PRO A 256 -6.29 5.52 -16.73
C PRO A 256 -6.16 4.46 -17.83
N GLY A 257 -6.21 3.19 -17.43
CA GLY A 257 -6.29 2.05 -18.36
C GLY A 257 -7.62 2.02 -19.14
N PRO A 258 -7.73 1.14 -20.15
CA PRO A 258 -8.92 1.05 -21.01
C PRO A 258 -10.21 0.64 -20.28
N ASP A 259 -10.09 0.05 -19.09
CA ASP A 259 -11.22 -0.39 -18.26
C ASP A 259 -11.98 0.76 -17.60
N VAL A 260 -11.43 1.99 -17.66
CA VAL A 260 -12.14 3.20 -17.21
C VAL A 260 -13.43 3.44 -18.00
N VAL A 261 -13.49 2.98 -19.25
CA VAL A 261 -14.69 3.07 -20.10
C VAL A 261 -15.58 1.86 -19.85
N PRO A 262 -16.81 2.05 -19.35
CA PRO A 262 -17.69 0.93 -19.04
C PRO A 262 -17.96 0.03 -20.24
N ALA A 263 -17.77 -1.28 -20.05
CA ALA A 263 -17.96 -2.30 -21.08
C ALA A 263 -19.42 -2.45 -21.52
N ALA A 264 -20.37 -2.08 -20.65
CA ALA A 264 -21.80 -2.08 -20.93
C ALA A 264 -22.30 -0.70 -21.35
N VAL A 265 -23.28 -0.67 -22.25
CA VAL A 265 -24.03 0.55 -22.61
C VAL A 265 -25.31 0.69 -21.78
N ARG A 266 -25.94 -0.43 -21.40
CA ARG A 266 -27.14 -0.44 -20.55
C ARG A 266 -27.34 -1.78 -19.89
N VAL A 267 -28.13 -1.79 -18.82
CA VAL A 267 -28.60 -3.00 -18.13
C VAL A 267 -30.08 -3.19 -18.44
N ARG A 268 -30.48 -4.40 -18.84
CA ARG A 268 -31.90 -4.76 -19.03
C ARG A 268 -32.31 -5.89 -18.10
N TYR A 269 -33.51 -5.80 -17.53
CA TYR A 269 -34.10 -6.89 -16.79
C TYR A 269 -34.73 -7.92 -17.75
N VAL A 270 -34.29 -9.17 -17.68
CA VAL A 270 -34.80 -10.28 -18.49
C VAL A 270 -35.85 -11.05 -17.70
N LYS A 271 -37.12 -10.79 -18.00
CA LYS A 271 -38.28 -11.36 -17.28
C LYS A 271 -38.35 -12.87 -17.29
N SER A 272 -37.85 -13.53 -18.34
CA SER A 272 -37.90 -15.00 -18.47
C SER A 272 -36.97 -15.72 -17.48
N ASP A 273 -35.85 -15.08 -17.15
CA ASP A 273 -34.74 -15.67 -16.41
C ASP A 273 -34.54 -15.00 -15.04
N ASP A 274 -35.41 -14.05 -14.68
CA ASP A 274 -35.35 -13.21 -13.48
C ASP A 274 -33.94 -12.65 -13.19
N ARG A 275 -33.26 -12.18 -14.23
CA ARG A 275 -31.88 -11.69 -14.14
C ARG A 275 -31.67 -10.38 -14.87
N GLU A 276 -30.67 -9.66 -14.42
CA GLU A 276 -30.14 -8.51 -15.15
C GLU A 276 -29.18 -9.00 -16.24
N ALA A 277 -29.32 -8.47 -17.45
CA ALA A 277 -28.42 -8.72 -18.56
C ALA A 277 -27.82 -7.39 -19.01
N GLU A 278 -26.49 -7.33 -19.05
CA GLU A 278 -25.76 -6.18 -19.57
C GLU A 278 -25.69 -6.26 -21.10
N VAL A 279 -26.00 -5.14 -21.76
CA VAL A 279 -25.82 -4.99 -23.20
C VAL A 279 -24.44 -4.42 -23.43
N ALA A 280 -23.57 -5.20 -24.08
CA ALA A 280 -22.20 -4.80 -24.38
C ALA A 280 -22.17 -3.54 -25.26
N ARG A 281 -21.26 -2.62 -24.93
CA ARG A 281 -20.96 -1.44 -25.74
C ARG A 281 -20.17 -1.88 -26.99
N PRO A 282 -20.48 -1.35 -28.19
CA PRO A 282 -19.69 -1.63 -29.38
C PRO A 282 -18.20 -1.31 -29.18
N ALA A 283 -17.31 -2.19 -29.65
CA ALA A 283 -15.87 -2.01 -29.50
C ALA A 283 -15.35 -0.72 -30.16
N THR A 284 -15.96 -0.29 -31.27
CA THR A 284 -15.65 0.97 -31.95
C THR A 284 -15.97 2.19 -31.10
N GLU A 285 -17.11 2.18 -30.42
CA GLU A 285 -17.52 3.25 -29.50
C GLU A 285 -16.64 3.28 -28.26
N ARG A 286 -16.34 2.11 -27.66
CA ARG A 286 -15.44 2.00 -26.51
C ARG A 286 -14.04 2.55 -26.84
N LYS A 287 -13.52 2.21 -28.02
CA LYS A 287 -12.24 2.72 -28.52
C LYS A 287 -12.25 4.24 -28.71
N ALA A 288 -13.29 4.77 -29.33
CA ALA A 288 -13.42 6.21 -29.56
C ALA A 288 -13.47 6.98 -28.23
N LEU A 289 -14.29 6.51 -27.28
CA LEU A 289 -14.38 7.08 -25.93
C LEU A 289 -13.05 7.05 -25.20
N TYR A 290 -12.33 5.91 -25.23
CA TYR A 290 -11.05 5.82 -24.54
C TYR A 290 -10.01 6.76 -25.15
N ARG A 291 -9.94 6.84 -26.49
CA ARG A 291 -9.04 7.77 -27.17
C ARG A 291 -9.37 9.24 -26.84
N GLU A 292 -10.66 9.57 -26.73
CA GLU A 292 -11.13 10.89 -26.32
C GLU A 292 -10.75 11.21 -24.87
N VAL A 293 -10.83 10.24 -23.95
CA VAL A 293 -10.37 10.37 -22.56
C VAL A 293 -8.88 10.70 -22.50
N LEU A 294 -8.03 9.96 -23.23
CA LEU A 294 -6.58 10.22 -23.23
C LEU A 294 -6.25 11.64 -23.74
N ALA A 295 -6.90 12.07 -24.82
CA ALA A 295 -6.72 13.41 -25.37
C ALA A 295 -7.18 14.51 -24.39
N GLN A 296 -8.37 14.34 -23.79
CA GLN A 296 -8.89 15.28 -22.81
C GLN A 296 -8.00 15.38 -21.56
N SER A 297 -7.52 14.25 -21.03
CA SER A 297 -6.62 14.24 -19.87
C SER A 297 -5.35 15.02 -20.17
N ALA A 298 -4.74 14.80 -21.33
CA ALA A 298 -3.50 15.48 -21.69
C ALA A 298 -3.71 16.99 -21.91
N LEU A 299 -4.76 17.38 -22.64
CA LEU A 299 -5.11 18.79 -22.82
C LEU A 299 -5.44 19.48 -21.51
N ARG A 300 -6.10 18.77 -20.58
CA ARG A 300 -6.44 19.29 -19.26
C ARG A 300 -5.20 19.56 -18.42
N VAL A 301 -4.27 18.60 -18.35
CA VAL A 301 -2.99 18.77 -17.61
C VAL A 301 -2.22 19.96 -18.18
N ALA A 302 -2.10 20.07 -19.51
CA ALA A 302 -1.47 21.22 -20.15
C ALA A 302 -2.19 22.54 -19.80
N ALA A 303 -3.52 22.56 -19.83
CA ALA A 303 -4.30 23.74 -19.47
C ALA A 303 -4.11 24.15 -18.01
N GLU A 304 -4.06 23.20 -17.09
CA GLU A 304 -3.82 23.45 -15.67
C GLU A 304 -2.44 24.06 -15.44
N LEU A 305 -1.40 23.53 -16.08
CA LEU A 305 -0.04 24.06 -16.02
C LEU A 305 0.04 25.50 -16.56
N PHE A 306 -0.51 25.74 -17.75
CA PHE A 306 -0.47 27.08 -18.34
C PHE A 306 -1.29 28.12 -17.56
N ARG A 307 -2.37 27.69 -16.89
CA ARG A 307 -3.21 28.55 -16.02
C ARG A 307 -2.60 28.77 -14.64
N ALA A 308 -1.82 27.83 -14.13
CA ALA A 308 -1.08 27.96 -12.87
C ALA A 308 0.05 29.00 -12.98
N ASP A 309 0.61 29.17 -14.17
CA ASP A 309 1.65 30.17 -14.42
C ASP A 309 1.08 31.60 -14.53
N ARG A 310 1.16 32.35 -13.43
CA ARG A 310 0.73 33.76 -13.36
C ARG A 310 1.81 34.73 -13.83
N ASP A 311 3.08 34.34 -13.71
CA ASP A 311 4.24 35.21 -13.90
C ASP A 311 4.91 34.99 -15.26
N GLY A 312 4.34 34.12 -16.10
CA GLY A 312 4.84 33.83 -17.45
C GLY A 312 6.16 33.06 -17.42
N MET A 313 6.38 32.21 -16.42
CA MET A 313 7.57 31.38 -16.22
C MET A 313 7.71 30.27 -17.26
N LEU A 314 6.58 29.69 -17.70
CA LEU A 314 6.49 28.48 -18.51
C LEU A 314 6.20 28.81 -19.98
N ASP A 315 7.17 28.59 -20.86
CA ASP A 315 7.05 28.88 -22.29
C ASP A 315 6.53 27.67 -23.09
N SER A 316 6.84 26.44 -22.65
CA SER A 316 6.32 25.22 -23.26
C SER A 316 6.22 24.06 -22.27
N VAL A 317 5.34 23.09 -22.60
CA VAL A 317 5.16 21.85 -21.85
C VAL A 317 5.34 20.67 -22.79
N VAL A 318 6.13 19.68 -22.37
CA VAL A 318 6.14 18.33 -22.96
C VAL A 318 5.40 17.42 -21.99
N LEU A 319 4.31 16.81 -22.44
CA LEU A 319 3.49 15.93 -21.63
C LEU A 319 3.46 14.54 -22.25
N ASN A 320 3.90 13.54 -21.51
CA ASN A 320 3.84 12.14 -21.90
C ASN A 320 2.84 11.40 -21.01
N GLY A 321 1.78 10.89 -21.61
CA GLY A 321 0.79 10.11 -20.89
C GLY A 321 1.12 8.64 -20.96
N PHE A 322 1.38 8.01 -19.81
CA PHE A 322 1.68 6.58 -19.70
C PHE A 322 0.58 5.84 -18.94
N VAL A 323 0.49 4.54 -19.16
CA VAL A 323 -0.31 3.64 -18.31
C VAL A 323 0.59 2.53 -17.79
N LEU A 324 0.30 2.04 -16.59
CA LEU A 324 0.90 0.78 -16.13
C LEU A 324 0.17 -0.38 -16.79
N GLY A 325 0.93 -1.28 -17.41
CA GLY A 325 0.37 -2.42 -18.11
C GLY A 325 1.31 -3.60 -18.10
N ILE A 326 0.75 -4.80 -18.05
CA ILE A 326 1.51 -6.05 -18.17
C ILE A 326 1.95 -6.19 -19.62
N ASP A 327 3.25 -6.30 -19.84
CA ASP A 327 3.80 -6.62 -21.14
C ASP A 327 3.48 -8.07 -21.52
N PRO A 328 2.75 -8.33 -22.62
CA PRO A 328 2.45 -9.69 -23.05
C PRO A 328 3.70 -10.52 -23.40
N ALA A 329 4.83 -9.88 -23.73
CA ALA A 329 6.07 -10.56 -24.08
C ALA A 329 6.88 -10.99 -22.85
N THR A 330 6.87 -10.19 -21.78
CA THR A 330 7.70 -10.45 -20.59
C THR A 330 6.89 -10.85 -19.35
N GLY A 331 5.56 -10.65 -19.37
CA GLY A 331 4.67 -10.89 -18.23
C GLY A 331 4.85 -9.90 -17.07
N ARG A 332 5.68 -8.86 -17.26
CA ARG A 332 6.01 -7.87 -16.23
C ARG A 332 5.19 -6.60 -16.42
N GLU A 333 4.84 -5.95 -15.32
CA GLU A 333 4.23 -4.62 -15.36
C GLU A 333 5.29 -3.57 -15.76
N ALA A 334 4.95 -2.71 -16.71
CA ALA A 334 5.84 -1.68 -17.22
C ALA A 334 5.04 -0.42 -17.61
N GLU A 335 5.72 0.72 -17.65
CA GLU A 335 5.15 1.98 -18.13
C GLU A 335 5.03 1.96 -19.65
N ARG A 336 3.82 2.15 -20.17
CA ARG A 336 3.54 2.23 -21.60
C ARG A 336 3.00 3.59 -21.97
N PHE A 337 3.78 4.35 -22.72
CA PHE A 337 3.39 5.68 -23.18
C PHE A 337 2.34 5.56 -24.29
N LEU A 338 1.13 6.06 -24.04
CA LEU A 338 0.02 6.05 -25.01
C LEU A 338 -0.20 7.40 -25.67
N SER A 339 0.41 8.46 -25.14
CA SER A 339 0.30 9.81 -25.68
C SER A 339 1.55 10.62 -25.42
N THR A 340 1.89 11.52 -26.34
CA THR A 340 2.88 12.58 -26.12
C THR A 340 2.38 13.87 -26.77
N LEU A 341 2.59 15.00 -26.10
CA LEU A 341 2.17 16.33 -26.54
C LEU A 341 3.27 17.33 -26.20
N THR A 342 3.74 18.06 -27.20
CA THR A 342 4.59 19.23 -26.99
C THR A 342 3.78 20.47 -27.35
N ALA A 343 3.47 21.32 -26.37
CA ALA A 343 2.67 22.53 -26.59
C ALA A 343 3.40 23.77 -26.10
N THR A 344 3.41 24.83 -26.90
CA THR A 344 3.90 26.15 -26.47
C THR A 344 2.77 27.00 -25.89
N ARG A 345 3.11 27.93 -24.99
CA ARG A 345 2.14 28.89 -24.44
C ARG A 345 1.47 29.72 -25.53
N ALA A 346 2.22 30.11 -26.55
CA ALA A 346 1.70 30.94 -27.65
C ALA A 346 0.62 30.21 -28.45
N GLU A 347 0.86 28.95 -28.81
CA GLU A 347 -0.12 28.11 -29.51
C GLU A 347 -1.34 27.82 -28.62
N PHE A 348 -1.10 27.53 -27.34
CA PHE A 348 -2.15 27.10 -26.43
C PHE A 348 -3.10 28.24 -26.01
N SER A 349 -2.57 29.45 -25.80
CA SER A 349 -3.34 30.63 -25.38
C SER A 349 -4.33 31.14 -26.43
N GLY A 350 -4.11 30.82 -27.70
CA GLY A 350 -5.03 31.16 -28.80
C GLY A 350 -6.24 30.22 -28.92
N LEU A 351 -6.28 29.14 -28.15
CA LEU A 351 -7.32 28.11 -28.26
C LEU A 351 -8.48 28.34 -27.29
N ALA A 352 -9.71 28.26 -27.80
CA ALA A 352 -10.92 28.21 -27.00
C ALA A 352 -11.24 26.75 -26.60
N LEU A 353 -10.51 26.22 -25.63
CA LEU A 353 -10.56 24.80 -25.21
C LEU A 353 -11.94 24.34 -24.72
N ASP A 354 -12.84 25.25 -24.36
CA ASP A 354 -14.23 24.95 -24.02
C ASP A 354 -15.07 24.51 -25.22
N ARG A 355 -14.59 24.74 -26.45
CA ARG A 355 -15.34 24.50 -27.71
C ARG A 355 -14.62 23.58 -28.68
N VAL A 356 -13.47 23.04 -28.31
CA VAL A 356 -12.69 22.17 -29.20
C VAL A 356 -13.18 20.74 -29.15
N ALA A 357 -13.02 20.02 -30.26
CA ALA A 357 -13.06 18.57 -30.26
C ALA A 357 -11.71 18.07 -29.71
N PRO A 358 -11.66 17.33 -28.58
CA PRO A 358 -10.41 17.10 -27.85
C PRO A 358 -9.34 16.34 -28.65
N VAL A 359 -9.74 15.33 -29.43
CA VAL A 359 -8.79 14.52 -30.20
C VAL A 359 -8.16 15.34 -31.33
N GLU A 360 -8.99 16.08 -32.06
CA GLU A 360 -8.57 16.96 -33.16
C GLU A 360 -7.70 18.11 -32.66
N CYS A 361 -8.04 18.70 -31.52
CA CYS A 361 -7.24 19.74 -30.87
C CYS A 361 -5.88 19.20 -30.43
N PHE A 362 -5.86 18.05 -29.77
CA PHE A 362 -4.63 17.39 -29.33
C PHE A 362 -3.69 17.10 -30.51
N GLN A 363 -4.23 16.58 -31.62
CA GLN A 363 -3.46 16.31 -32.83
C GLN A 363 -3.04 17.59 -33.55
N GLY A 364 -3.89 18.63 -33.55
CA GLY A 364 -3.59 19.94 -34.14
C GLY A 364 -2.43 20.66 -33.45
N LEU A 365 -2.22 20.41 -32.15
CA LEU A 365 -1.06 20.85 -31.37
C LEU A 365 0.20 19.99 -31.63
N GLY A 366 0.18 19.09 -32.61
CA GLY A 366 1.30 18.17 -32.89
C GLY A 366 1.35 16.95 -31.96
N GLY A 367 0.36 16.75 -31.10
CA GLY A 367 0.29 15.60 -30.21
C GLY A 367 0.11 14.27 -30.94
N LYS A 368 0.76 13.22 -30.42
CA LYS A 368 0.67 11.85 -30.93
C LYS A 368 -0.08 10.99 -29.92
N LEU A 369 -1.14 10.33 -30.39
CA LEU A 369 -1.90 9.35 -29.61
C LEU A 369 -1.71 7.95 -30.20
N SER A 370 -1.65 6.95 -29.33
CA SER A 370 -1.60 5.54 -29.70
C SER A 370 -2.67 5.19 -30.73
N ALA A 371 -2.33 4.41 -31.76
CA ALA A 371 -3.28 3.97 -32.77
C ALA A 371 -4.30 2.95 -32.22
N ARG A 372 -3.89 2.18 -31.20
CA ARG A 372 -4.71 1.19 -30.50
C ARG A 372 -4.46 1.29 -29.00
N PRO A 373 -4.95 2.36 -28.35
CA PRO A 373 -4.74 2.54 -26.91
C PRO A 373 -5.37 1.39 -26.12
N GLU A 374 -6.41 0.73 -26.62
CA GLU A 374 -7.02 -0.46 -26.03
C GLU A 374 -6.10 -1.69 -25.96
N ARG A 375 -5.00 -1.70 -26.72
CA ARG A 375 -3.96 -2.75 -26.72
C ARG A 375 -2.67 -2.30 -26.08
N LEU A 376 -2.65 -1.06 -25.57
CA LEU A 376 -1.44 -0.42 -25.05
C LEU A 376 -0.33 -0.32 -26.10
N ASP A 377 -0.68 -0.07 -27.37
CA ASP A 377 0.32 0.17 -28.42
C ASP A 377 1.09 1.46 -28.08
N GLU A 378 2.40 1.37 -27.93
CA GLU A 378 3.23 2.48 -27.44
C GLU A 378 3.43 3.60 -28.47
N VAL A 379 3.54 4.82 -27.95
CA VAL A 379 3.97 6.01 -28.66
C VAL A 379 5.28 6.46 -28.04
N LYS A 380 6.30 6.68 -28.88
CA LYS A 380 7.59 7.19 -28.41
C LYS A 380 7.42 8.61 -27.84
N PRO A 381 7.78 8.87 -26.57
CA PRO A 381 7.82 10.21 -25.99
C PRO A 381 8.73 11.14 -26.80
N ASP A 382 8.31 12.40 -26.97
CA ASP A 382 9.15 13.40 -27.64
C ASP A 382 10.39 13.75 -26.79
N ARG A 383 10.20 13.84 -25.47
CA ARG A 383 11.27 14.09 -24.47
C ARG A 383 10.85 13.49 -23.13
N LEU A 384 11.80 12.97 -22.35
CA LEU A 384 11.55 12.39 -21.03
C LEU A 384 12.10 13.27 -19.90
N PRO A 385 11.51 13.29 -18.69
CA PRO A 385 12.01 14.06 -17.56
C PRO A 385 13.48 13.78 -17.25
N GLU A 386 13.91 12.52 -17.32
CA GLU A 386 15.31 12.10 -17.12
C GLU A 386 16.30 12.68 -18.16
N SER A 387 15.81 13.21 -19.28
CA SER A 387 16.64 13.90 -20.28
C SER A 387 16.77 15.42 -20.05
N VAL A 388 16.10 15.95 -19.03
CA VAL A 388 16.18 17.36 -18.61
C VAL A 388 17.28 17.49 -17.57
N GLY A 389 18.24 18.38 -17.77
CA GLY A 389 19.50 18.42 -16.98
C GLY A 389 20.57 17.44 -17.48
N GLY A 390 20.22 16.52 -18.37
CA GLY A 390 21.14 15.56 -18.99
C GLY A 390 22.04 16.16 -20.07
N ASN A 391 22.97 17.04 -19.68
CA ASN A 391 24.17 17.35 -20.48
C ASN A 391 25.24 16.23 -20.36
N LEU A 392 24.87 15.04 -19.89
CA LEU A 392 25.78 13.90 -19.79
C LEU A 392 26.10 13.26 -21.16
N ALA A 393 25.27 13.47 -22.19
CA ALA A 393 25.62 13.02 -23.55
C ALA A 393 26.68 13.92 -24.23
N GLY A 394 27.00 15.08 -23.65
CA GLY A 394 27.90 16.08 -24.26
C GLY A 394 29.16 16.41 -23.45
N HIS A 395 29.39 15.80 -22.28
CA HIS A 395 30.57 16.07 -21.44
C HIS A 395 31.45 14.85 -21.13
N PHE A 396 31.04 13.64 -21.51
CA PHE A 396 32.00 12.55 -21.62
C PHE A 396 32.79 12.73 -22.92
N GLY A 397 33.84 13.56 -22.83
CA GLY A 397 35.07 13.23 -23.55
C GLY A 397 35.48 11.80 -23.20
N GLU A 398 36.43 11.23 -23.94
CA GLU A 398 36.85 9.82 -23.81
C GLU A 398 37.37 9.40 -22.41
N ASP A 399 37.29 10.25 -21.38
CA ASP A 399 37.84 10.10 -20.04
C ASP A 399 36.75 9.83 -18.95
N GLU A 400 37.07 8.94 -18.01
CA GLU A 400 36.25 8.63 -16.83
C GLU A 400 36.21 9.80 -15.82
N PRO A 401 35.02 10.29 -15.41
CA PRO A 401 34.89 11.41 -14.49
C PRO A 401 35.40 11.04 -13.08
N ASP A 402 36.18 11.93 -12.47
CA ASP A 402 36.66 11.77 -11.08
C ASP A 402 35.57 12.23 -10.10
N LEU A 403 35.03 11.30 -9.32
CA LEU A 403 33.96 11.54 -8.35
C LEU A 403 34.40 12.52 -7.24
N PHE A 404 35.70 12.74 -7.03
CA PHE A 404 36.19 13.76 -6.10
C PHE A 404 36.14 15.19 -6.65
N GLU A 405 36.21 15.34 -7.98
CA GLU A 405 36.37 16.63 -8.65
C GLU A 405 35.13 17.03 -9.47
N MET A 406 34.19 16.10 -9.72
CA MET A 406 32.89 16.38 -10.37
C MET A 406 32.01 17.26 -9.48
N ASP A 407 31.18 18.15 -10.05
CA ASP A 407 30.34 19.07 -9.26
C ASP A 407 29.41 18.34 -8.26
N PRO A 408 29.12 18.91 -7.06
CA PRO A 408 28.16 18.30 -6.13
C PRO A 408 26.79 17.99 -6.75
N LEU A 409 26.31 18.84 -7.66
CA LEU A 409 25.06 18.61 -8.38
C LEU A 409 25.19 17.41 -9.32
N ASP A 410 26.28 17.36 -10.11
CA ASP A 410 26.55 16.23 -11.01
C ASP A 410 26.67 14.91 -10.23
N PHE A 411 27.20 14.96 -9.01
CA PHE A 411 27.32 13.78 -8.15
C PHE A 411 25.94 13.32 -7.65
N GLU A 412 25.08 14.23 -7.21
CA GLU A 412 23.69 13.91 -6.82
C GLU A 412 22.89 13.34 -8.00
N ASP A 413 23.04 13.91 -9.19
CA ASP A 413 22.40 13.42 -10.42
C ASP A 413 22.90 12.03 -10.82
N LEU A 414 24.20 11.75 -10.64
CA LEU A 414 24.77 10.42 -10.86
C LEU A 414 24.19 9.38 -9.89
N ILE A 415 24.00 9.75 -8.62
CA ILE A 415 23.34 8.88 -7.64
C ILE A 415 21.86 8.66 -8.01
N ALA A 416 21.15 9.71 -8.41
CA ALA A 416 19.77 9.59 -8.88
C ALA A 416 19.66 8.64 -10.08
N GLU A 417 20.57 8.74 -11.05
CA GLU A 417 20.60 7.85 -12.22
C GLU A 417 20.94 6.39 -11.83
N LEU A 418 21.87 6.18 -10.90
CA LEU A 418 22.20 4.85 -10.38
C LEU A 418 20.97 4.15 -9.79
N PHE A 419 20.21 4.83 -8.93
CA PHE A 419 19.01 4.24 -8.33
C PHE A 419 17.87 4.07 -9.34
N ARG A 420 17.76 4.95 -10.33
CA ARG A 420 16.82 4.80 -11.45
C ARG A 420 17.10 3.53 -12.27
N LEU A 421 18.37 3.30 -12.65
CA LEU A 421 18.77 2.11 -13.40
C LEU A 421 18.56 0.80 -12.62
N ARG A 422 18.60 0.86 -11.29
CA ARG A 422 18.27 -0.28 -10.42
C ARG A 422 16.76 -0.52 -10.23
N GLY A 423 15.92 0.23 -10.93
CA GLY A 423 14.46 0.03 -10.94
C GLY A 423 13.69 0.81 -9.87
N PHE A 424 14.35 1.72 -9.14
CA PHE A 424 13.67 2.59 -8.18
C PHE A 424 13.07 3.81 -8.88
N ARG A 425 11.91 4.28 -8.43
CA ARG A 425 11.34 5.54 -8.90
C ARG A 425 12.01 6.69 -8.17
N VAL A 426 12.91 7.40 -8.85
CA VAL A 426 13.66 8.51 -8.24
C VAL A 426 12.93 9.83 -8.40
N MET A 427 12.63 10.47 -7.29
CA MET A 427 12.14 11.84 -7.17
C MET A 427 13.29 12.73 -6.68
N THR A 428 13.87 13.53 -7.56
CA THR A 428 14.88 14.51 -7.13
C THR A 428 14.20 15.51 -6.19
N THR A 429 14.65 15.59 -4.94
CA THR A 429 14.14 16.55 -3.98
C THR A 429 14.61 17.94 -4.34
N ALA A 430 13.70 18.91 -4.37
CA ALA A 430 14.04 20.32 -4.44
C ALA A 430 14.85 20.71 -3.18
N ARG A 431 16.13 21.08 -3.35
CA ARG A 431 16.99 21.72 -2.36
C ARG A 431 16.41 23.05 -1.87
N SER A 432 15.60 23.05 -0.80
CA SER A 432 15.80 24.04 0.26
C SER A 432 15.22 23.60 1.60
N GLY A 433 16.09 23.49 2.60
CA GLY A 433 15.71 23.54 4.01
C GLY A 433 15.42 22.20 4.71
N ASP A 434 15.17 21.13 3.97
CA ASP A 434 14.85 19.84 4.57
C ASP A 434 16.13 19.07 4.92
N VAL A 435 16.60 19.28 6.16
CA VAL A 435 17.34 18.35 7.03
C VAL A 435 18.17 17.27 6.30
N GLY A 436 19.01 17.67 5.34
CA GLY A 436 20.01 16.82 4.70
C GLY A 436 19.54 15.71 3.75
N VAL A 437 18.41 15.82 3.04
CA VAL A 437 18.09 14.87 1.94
C VAL A 437 18.62 15.37 0.62
N ASP A 438 19.30 14.51 -0.14
CA ASP A 438 19.85 14.87 -1.45
C ASP A 438 19.06 14.21 -2.61
N VAL A 439 18.51 13.00 -2.41
CA VAL A 439 17.63 12.30 -3.38
C VAL A 439 16.54 11.52 -2.64
N VAL A 440 15.30 11.50 -3.15
CA VAL A 440 14.26 10.57 -2.67
C VAL A 440 14.01 9.52 -3.73
N ALA A 441 14.01 8.25 -3.34
CA ALA A 441 13.62 7.14 -4.20
C ALA A 441 12.38 6.46 -3.64
N GLU A 442 11.61 5.79 -4.48
CA GLU A 442 10.48 4.99 -4.04
C GLU A 442 10.60 3.62 -4.66
N ASP A 443 10.60 2.60 -3.80
CA ASP A 443 10.46 1.22 -4.22
C ASP A 443 8.98 0.95 -4.47
N LEU A 444 8.64 0.52 -5.68
CA LEU A 444 7.27 0.29 -6.12
C LEU A 444 6.77 -1.12 -5.81
N ASP A 445 7.56 -1.93 -5.10
CA ASP A 445 7.16 -3.27 -4.69
C ASP A 445 5.87 -3.23 -3.83
N PRO A 446 4.79 -3.96 -4.17
CA PRO A 446 3.53 -3.91 -3.42
C PRO A 446 3.62 -4.47 -1.98
N VAL A 447 4.70 -5.16 -1.63
CA VAL A 447 4.90 -5.87 -0.36
C VAL A 447 6.02 -5.23 0.47
N THR A 448 7.12 -4.82 -0.16
CA THR A 448 8.27 -4.18 0.53
C THR A 448 8.48 -2.71 0.15
N GLY A 449 7.65 -2.18 -0.75
CA GLY A 449 7.80 -0.85 -1.30
C GLY A 449 7.49 0.26 -0.33
N GLY A 450 8.04 1.43 -0.63
CA GLY A 450 7.92 2.61 0.19
C GLY A 450 8.98 3.65 -0.12
N LYS A 451 8.86 4.79 0.55
CA LYS A 451 9.74 5.93 0.34
C LYS A 451 11.12 5.66 0.95
N ILE A 452 12.16 5.87 0.16
CA ILE A 452 13.57 5.76 0.51
C ILE A 452 14.18 7.15 0.43
N VAL A 453 14.93 7.54 1.46
CA VAL A 453 15.63 8.82 1.50
C VAL A 453 17.11 8.58 1.30
N ILE A 454 17.73 9.27 0.36
CA ILE A 454 19.14 9.13 0.02
C ILE A 454 19.83 10.47 0.31
N GLN A 455 20.93 10.41 1.05
CA GLN A 455 21.80 11.53 1.34
C GLN A 455 23.16 11.24 0.70
N ALA A 456 23.66 12.14 -0.14
CA ALA A 456 24.92 12.06 -0.83
C ALA A 456 25.93 13.05 -0.23
N LYS A 457 27.02 12.54 0.35
CA LYS A 457 28.08 13.36 0.96
C LYS A 457 29.41 13.17 0.22
N ARG A 458 29.79 14.17 -0.58
CA ARG A 458 31.10 14.21 -1.23
C ARG A 458 32.18 14.66 -0.24
N TYR A 459 32.85 13.71 0.41
CA TYR A 459 33.96 13.98 1.34
C TYR A 459 35.29 13.41 0.85
N LYS A 460 36.38 14.12 1.12
CA LYS A 460 37.77 13.65 0.92
C LYS A 460 38.32 12.87 2.15
N LYS A 461 37.57 12.81 3.25
CA LYS A 461 37.94 12.17 4.52
C LYS A 461 36.75 11.36 5.06
N THR A 462 37.02 10.47 6.00
CA THR A 462 36.01 9.61 6.65
C THR A 462 34.84 10.42 7.20
N VAL A 463 33.61 9.97 6.90
CA VAL A 463 32.38 10.63 7.36
C VAL A 463 32.21 10.42 8.87
N PRO A 464 31.95 11.48 9.66
CA PRO A 464 31.75 11.35 11.10
C PRO A 464 30.40 10.68 11.42
N PRO A 465 30.30 9.92 12.54
CA PRO A 465 29.05 9.25 12.93
C PRO A 465 27.86 10.19 13.11
N THR A 466 28.08 11.49 13.31
CA THR A 466 27.01 12.50 13.43
C THR A 466 26.14 12.56 12.17
N ALA A 467 26.73 12.45 10.97
CA ALA A 467 25.98 12.49 9.71
C ALA A 467 25.00 11.31 9.59
N VAL A 468 25.35 10.15 10.15
CA VAL A 468 24.47 8.97 10.17
C VAL A 468 23.29 9.16 11.14
N ARG A 469 23.52 9.85 12.26
CA ARG A 469 22.45 10.19 13.22
C ARG A 469 21.49 11.22 12.65
N ASP A 470 22.02 12.16 11.88
CA ASP A 470 21.21 13.18 11.22
C ASP A 470 20.28 12.52 10.19
N LEU A 471 20.78 11.57 9.39
CA LEU A 471 19.98 10.81 8.43
C LEU A 471 18.83 10.01 9.10
N GLU A 472 19.04 9.45 10.29
CA GLU A 472 17.97 8.76 11.03
C GLU A 472 16.78 9.68 11.31
N SER A 473 17.08 10.93 11.71
CA SER A 473 16.06 11.94 11.98
C SER A 473 15.29 12.28 10.70
N THR A 474 16.01 12.33 9.59
CA THR A 474 15.46 12.63 8.27
C THR A 474 14.55 11.52 7.73
N VAL A 475 14.92 10.25 7.91
CA VAL A 475 14.10 9.09 7.53
C VAL A 475 12.75 9.11 8.26
N ARG A 476 12.78 9.34 9.58
CA ARG A 476 11.56 9.44 10.40
C ARG A 476 10.70 10.65 10.02
N HIS A 477 11.33 11.79 9.76
CA HIS A 477 10.63 13.01 9.36
C HIS A 477 9.91 12.85 8.02
N HIS A 478 10.52 12.15 7.06
CA HIS A 478 9.97 11.94 5.73
C HIS A 478 9.03 10.73 5.61
N GLY A 479 8.79 9.99 6.71
CA GLY A 479 8.01 8.75 6.70
C GLY A 479 8.62 7.69 5.78
N ALA A 480 9.94 7.71 5.64
CA ALA A 480 10.66 6.79 4.77
C ALA A 480 10.86 5.44 5.47
N ILE A 481 10.69 4.37 4.72
CA ILE A 481 10.93 2.99 5.20
C ILE A 481 12.41 2.68 5.30
N LYS A 482 13.26 3.47 4.62
CA LYS A 482 14.72 3.28 4.57
C LYS A 482 15.46 4.58 4.26
N GLY A 483 16.63 4.76 4.87
CA GLY A 483 17.59 5.81 4.56
C GLY A 483 18.89 5.25 3.98
N ILE A 484 19.48 5.93 3.00
CA ILE A 484 20.76 5.54 2.41
C ILE A 484 21.72 6.73 2.47
N LEU A 485 22.89 6.55 3.08
CA LEU A 485 23.96 7.55 3.08
C LEU A 485 25.04 7.11 2.09
N VAL A 486 25.22 7.86 1.01
CA VAL A 486 26.23 7.64 -0.01
C VAL A 486 27.40 8.62 0.20
N THR A 487 28.64 8.15 0.09
CA THR A 487 29.82 9.01 0.22
C THR A 487 30.93 8.62 -0.74
N THR A 488 31.78 9.59 -1.11
CA THR A 488 33.01 9.35 -1.89
C THR A 488 34.18 8.86 -1.02
N ALA A 489 34.02 8.81 0.31
CA ALA A 489 35.02 8.32 1.26
C ALA A 489 34.53 7.05 1.99
N GLY A 490 35.11 6.73 3.15
CA GLY A 490 34.61 5.67 4.04
C GLY A 490 33.83 6.21 5.23
N PHE A 491 33.17 5.33 5.97
CA PHE A 491 32.54 5.65 7.26
C PHE A 491 33.43 5.23 8.44
N GLY A 492 33.36 5.97 9.55
CA GLY A 492 34.09 5.60 10.77
C GLY A 492 33.43 4.40 11.47
N ARG A 493 34.20 3.59 12.22
CA ARG A 493 33.72 2.38 12.94
C ARG A 493 32.41 2.59 13.72
N GLY A 494 32.29 3.71 14.44
CA GLY A 494 31.08 4.05 15.21
C GLY A 494 29.84 4.39 14.38
N SER A 495 29.95 4.47 13.06
CA SER A 495 28.83 4.67 12.13
C SER A 495 28.15 3.35 11.78
N TYR A 496 28.94 2.29 11.60
CA TYR A 496 28.43 0.93 11.33
C TYR A 496 27.74 0.35 12.57
N SER A 497 28.32 0.52 13.76
CA SER A 497 27.67 0.13 15.02
C SER A 497 26.40 0.94 15.34
N TYR A 498 26.19 2.10 14.70
CA TYR A 498 25.01 2.95 14.96
C TYR A 498 23.80 2.58 14.12
N ILE A 499 24.01 2.02 12.92
CA ILE A 499 22.92 1.62 12.00
C ILE A 499 22.36 0.23 12.29
N GLU A 500 22.97 -0.51 13.22
CA GLU A 500 22.53 -1.85 13.63
C GLU A 500 21.09 -1.82 14.17
N GLY A 501 20.20 -2.62 13.57
CA GLY A 501 18.76 -2.63 13.90
C GLY A 501 17.98 -1.38 13.48
N LYS A 502 18.54 -0.55 12.57
CA LYS A 502 17.88 0.66 12.06
C LYS A 502 17.68 0.59 10.55
N PRO A 503 16.65 1.27 10.02
CA PRO A 503 16.37 1.30 8.57
C PRO A 503 17.35 2.24 7.84
N LEU A 504 18.66 2.07 8.04
CA LEU A 504 19.72 2.89 7.46
C LEU A 504 20.75 2.01 6.73
N THR A 505 21.20 2.46 5.57
CA THR A 505 22.23 1.80 4.76
C THR A 505 23.33 2.80 4.46
N LEU A 506 24.58 2.35 4.53
CA LEU A 506 25.76 3.15 4.23
C LEU A 506 26.39 2.61 2.94
N VAL A 507 26.71 3.50 2.00
CA VAL A 507 27.39 3.19 0.74
C VAL A 507 28.67 4.02 0.69
N SER A 508 29.80 3.36 0.84
CA SER A 508 31.13 3.95 0.80
C SER A 508 31.60 4.21 -0.64
N GLY A 509 32.68 4.98 -0.79
CA GLY A 509 33.24 5.32 -2.09
C GLY A 509 33.55 4.10 -2.97
N PRO A 510 34.28 3.09 -2.48
CA PRO A 510 34.55 1.87 -3.25
C PRO A 510 33.28 1.12 -3.66
N GLU A 511 32.31 0.99 -2.75
CA GLU A 511 31.01 0.34 -3.04
C GLU A 511 30.22 1.11 -4.09
N LEU A 512 30.26 2.45 -4.04
CA LEU A 512 29.61 3.30 -5.04
C LEU A 512 30.19 3.06 -6.44
N VAL A 513 31.52 2.95 -6.58
CA VAL A 513 32.16 2.68 -7.87
C VAL A 513 31.74 1.32 -8.43
N GLU A 514 31.62 0.30 -7.58
CA GLU A 514 31.12 -1.01 -7.97
C GLU A 514 29.66 -0.95 -8.43
N LEU A 515 28.80 -0.26 -7.66
CA LEU A 515 27.38 -0.11 -8.01
C LEU A 515 27.19 0.65 -9.33
N LEU A 516 28.02 1.65 -9.62
CA LEU A 516 28.03 2.37 -10.89
C LEU A 516 28.44 1.44 -12.05
N ALA A 517 29.52 0.68 -11.88
CA ALA A 517 30.02 -0.24 -12.90
C ALA A 517 29.00 -1.34 -13.25
N GLU A 518 28.26 -1.86 -12.27
CA GLU A 518 27.19 -2.84 -12.47
C GLU A 518 26.05 -2.34 -13.39
N GLN A 519 25.81 -1.04 -13.40
CA GLN A 519 24.77 -0.39 -14.21
C GLN A 519 25.32 0.24 -15.50
N GLY A 520 26.60 0.02 -15.81
CA GLY A 520 27.27 0.60 -16.98
C GLY A 520 27.59 2.10 -16.85
N LEU A 521 27.48 2.67 -15.66
CA LEU A 521 27.88 4.05 -15.36
C LEU A 521 29.39 4.12 -15.05
N ARG A 522 30.05 5.21 -15.46
CA ARG A 522 31.51 5.41 -15.29
C ARG A 522 31.77 6.43 -14.18
N GLY A 523 32.64 6.09 -13.23
CA GLY A 523 33.11 7.00 -12.17
C GLY A 523 34.35 6.45 -11.47
N ARG A 524 35.38 7.28 -11.30
CA ARG A 524 36.64 6.90 -10.63
C ARG A 524 36.88 7.73 -9.36
N LEU A 525 37.57 7.16 -8.39
CA LEU A 525 38.00 7.86 -7.17
C LEU A 525 39.49 8.19 -7.25
N GLY A 526 39.85 9.38 -7.76
CA GLY A 526 41.18 9.96 -7.58
C GLY A 526 42.37 9.26 -8.29
N GLY A 527 43.05 10.04 -9.13
CA GLY A 527 44.37 9.76 -9.71
C GLY A 527 44.76 10.92 -10.62
N GLY A 528 45.73 11.75 -10.21
CA GLY A 528 46.06 13.02 -10.88
C GLY A 528 46.87 12.86 -12.18
N PRO A 529 47.00 13.93 -13.00
CA PRO A 529 47.70 13.89 -14.29
C PRO A 529 49.23 14.01 -14.13
N GLY A 530 49.95 12.97 -14.57
CA GLY A 530 51.32 13.02 -15.10
C GLY A 530 52.50 13.18 -14.12
N ARG A 531 53.25 12.09 -13.88
CA ARG A 531 54.71 11.99 -14.20
C ARG A 531 55.29 10.60 -13.85
N GLY A 532 55.60 9.84 -14.90
CA GLY A 532 56.84 9.04 -14.98
C GLY A 532 56.78 7.56 -14.58
N ALA A 533 56.24 6.71 -15.44
CA ALA A 533 56.85 5.40 -15.75
C ALA A 533 56.46 4.99 -17.18
N GLU A 534 57.48 4.75 -18.00
CA GLU A 534 57.41 4.31 -19.40
C GLU A 534 56.87 2.86 -19.56
N PRO A 535 56.54 2.41 -20.80
CA PRO A 535 55.34 1.61 -21.08
C PRO A 535 55.53 0.10 -20.83
N GLY A 536 54.67 -0.46 -19.99
CA GLY A 536 54.37 -1.89 -19.94
C GLY A 536 53.18 -2.21 -20.85
N PRO A 537 53.14 -3.37 -21.52
CA PRO A 537 52.29 -3.60 -22.68
C PRO A 537 50.79 -3.66 -22.33
N LEU A 538 49.98 -3.31 -23.34
CA LEU A 538 48.52 -3.36 -23.44
C LEU A 538 47.82 -4.35 -22.47
N PRO A 539 46.71 -3.96 -21.80
CA PRO A 539 45.96 -4.89 -20.97
C PRO A 539 45.42 -6.03 -21.84
N LYS A 540 45.85 -7.24 -21.47
CA LYS A 540 45.37 -8.51 -22.00
C LYS A 540 43.86 -8.65 -21.81
N GLU A 541 43.27 -9.29 -22.81
CA GLU A 541 41.96 -9.94 -22.76
C GLU A 541 41.69 -10.62 -21.40
N ALA A 542 40.42 -10.60 -21.00
CA ALA A 542 39.84 -11.27 -19.85
C ALA A 542 40.61 -12.51 -19.40
N GLU A 543 41.15 -12.48 -18.17
CA GLU A 543 41.62 -13.70 -17.53
C GLU A 543 40.41 -14.63 -17.32
N PRO A 544 40.51 -15.92 -17.70
CA PRO A 544 39.43 -16.86 -17.49
C PRO A 544 39.21 -17.07 -16.00
N ALA A 545 37.95 -16.94 -15.54
CA ALA A 545 37.56 -17.20 -14.17
C ALA A 545 38.03 -18.59 -13.73
N VAL A 546 38.82 -18.65 -12.65
CA VAL A 546 39.16 -19.91 -11.98
C VAL A 546 37.84 -20.54 -11.49
N PRO A 547 37.57 -21.83 -11.73
CA PRO A 547 36.32 -22.46 -11.31
C PRO A 547 36.25 -22.55 -9.78
N GLN A 548 35.54 -21.62 -9.14
CA GLN A 548 35.27 -21.61 -7.70
C GLN A 548 34.10 -22.55 -7.37
N SER A 549 34.09 -23.14 -6.16
CA SER A 549 32.93 -23.88 -5.70
C SER A 549 31.81 -22.90 -5.35
N SER A 550 30.56 -23.23 -5.65
CA SER A 550 29.41 -22.40 -5.29
C SER A 550 28.28 -23.22 -4.69
N LEU A 551 27.68 -22.67 -3.64
CA LEU A 551 26.54 -23.24 -2.94
C LEU A 551 25.35 -22.30 -3.08
N THR A 552 24.18 -22.88 -3.33
CA THR A 552 22.91 -22.16 -3.33
C THR A 552 21.99 -22.80 -2.31
N VAL A 553 21.62 -22.07 -1.26
CA VAL A 553 20.62 -22.46 -0.27
C VAL A 553 19.29 -21.88 -0.71
N SER A 554 18.26 -22.71 -0.85
CA SER A 554 16.93 -22.32 -1.31
C SER A 554 15.86 -22.76 -0.31
N TRP A 555 14.83 -21.94 -0.09
CA TRP A 555 13.73 -22.25 0.82
C TRP A 555 12.43 -21.56 0.40
N GLN A 556 11.33 -22.01 0.99
CA GLN A 556 10.02 -21.38 0.90
C GLN A 556 9.47 -21.22 2.33
N SER A 557 8.63 -20.22 2.57
CA SER A 557 8.06 -19.99 3.90
C SER A 557 6.73 -19.24 3.80
N ARG A 558 5.80 -19.57 4.71
CA ARG A 558 4.52 -18.88 4.93
C ARG A 558 4.11 -19.05 6.39
N THR A 559 3.88 -17.97 7.11
CA THR A 559 3.15 -18.01 8.39
C THR A 559 1.64 -18.14 8.13
N ALA A 560 0.85 -18.44 9.16
CA ALA A 560 -0.61 -18.45 9.04
C ALA A 560 -1.20 -17.06 8.68
N GLY A 561 -0.44 -15.98 8.91
CA GLY A 561 -0.76 -14.60 8.53
C GLY A 561 -0.34 -14.23 7.10
N GLY A 562 0.43 -15.09 6.42
CA GLY A 562 0.91 -14.83 5.05
C GLY A 562 2.29 -14.15 4.99
N ASP A 563 2.89 -13.80 6.13
CA ASP A 563 4.21 -13.18 6.17
C ASP A 563 5.31 -14.19 5.79
N PRO A 564 6.32 -13.76 5.01
CA PRO A 564 7.36 -14.65 4.56
C PRO A 564 8.53 -14.69 5.57
N VAL A 565 8.95 -15.89 5.98
CA VAL A 565 10.08 -16.09 6.93
C VAL A 565 11.41 -16.02 6.20
N GLU A 566 12.28 -15.10 6.62
CA GLU A 566 13.66 -14.99 6.12
C GLU A 566 14.62 -15.95 6.85
N LEU A 567 15.63 -16.42 6.11
CA LEU A 567 16.71 -17.23 6.65
C LEU A 567 18.04 -16.51 6.48
N ASP A 568 18.79 -16.41 7.57
CA ASP A 568 20.20 -16.04 7.56
C ASP A 568 21.05 -17.26 7.25
N VAL A 569 21.78 -17.22 6.13
CA VAL A 569 22.80 -18.22 5.79
C VAL A 569 24.13 -17.79 6.35
N THR A 570 24.78 -18.69 7.07
CA THR A 570 26.07 -18.42 7.71
C THR A 570 27.10 -19.51 7.43
N ALA A 571 28.38 -19.13 7.46
CA ALA A 571 29.50 -20.05 7.33
C ALA A 571 30.58 -19.79 8.40
N PHE A 572 31.13 -20.85 8.98
CA PHE A 572 32.18 -20.79 9.99
C PHE A 572 33.44 -21.46 9.45
N LEU A 573 34.56 -20.73 9.37
CA LEU A 573 35.86 -21.29 8.99
C LEU A 573 36.59 -21.74 10.25
N CYS A 574 36.64 -23.06 10.44
CA CYS A 574 37.06 -23.69 11.67
C CYS A 574 38.43 -24.35 11.58
N ALA A 575 39.14 -24.36 12.71
CA ALA A 575 40.32 -25.16 12.99
C ALA A 575 40.07 -25.95 14.28
N GLY A 576 40.13 -27.29 14.23
CA GLY A 576 39.92 -28.13 15.42
C GLY A 576 38.53 -27.97 16.06
N GLY A 577 37.52 -27.62 15.25
CA GLY A 577 36.12 -27.45 15.69
C GLY A 577 35.76 -26.08 16.28
N ARG A 578 36.64 -25.08 16.18
CA ARG A 578 36.37 -23.68 16.56
C ARG A 578 36.68 -22.73 15.42
N VAL A 579 35.94 -21.63 15.32
CA VAL A 579 36.24 -20.58 14.33
C VAL A 579 37.63 -19.97 14.58
N LEU A 580 38.36 -19.66 13.51
CA LEU A 580 39.71 -19.09 13.63
C LEU A 580 39.75 -17.74 14.35
N SER A 581 38.77 -16.87 14.05
CA SER A 581 38.49 -15.61 14.74
C SER A 581 37.08 -15.15 14.38
N ASP A 582 36.58 -14.10 15.03
CA ASP A 582 35.25 -13.54 14.70
C ASP A 582 35.17 -13.05 13.25
N GLU A 583 36.30 -12.65 12.63
CA GLU A 583 36.35 -12.26 11.21
C GLU A 583 36.17 -13.45 10.26
N HIS A 584 36.41 -14.68 10.73
CA HIS A 584 36.25 -15.93 9.99
C HIS A 584 34.85 -16.56 10.16
N PHE A 585 33.92 -15.80 10.75
CA PHE A 585 32.49 -16.08 10.77
C PHE A 585 31.82 -15.22 9.69
N VAL A 586 31.35 -15.87 8.62
CA VAL A 586 30.75 -15.22 7.45
C VAL A 586 29.23 -15.24 7.59
N PHE A 587 28.61 -14.06 7.57
CA PHE A 587 27.17 -13.84 7.68
C PHE A 587 26.80 -12.49 7.05
N PHE A 588 25.55 -12.05 7.11
CA PHE A 588 25.11 -10.85 6.36
C PHE A 588 25.88 -9.56 6.74
N ASN A 589 26.28 -9.35 8.01
CA ASN A 589 27.10 -8.20 8.43
C ASN A 589 28.60 -8.41 8.23
N ASN A 590 29.05 -9.63 7.94
CA ASN A 590 30.43 -9.95 7.59
C ASN A 590 30.43 -10.87 6.36
N PRO A 591 30.11 -10.35 5.16
CA PRO A 591 29.78 -11.18 4.01
C PRO A 591 30.99 -11.87 3.38
N GLN A 592 32.21 -11.64 3.86
CA GLN A 592 33.43 -12.25 3.35
C GLN A 592 34.48 -12.42 4.45
N ASP A 593 35.20 -13.54 4.45
CA ASP A 593 36.34 -13.76 5.35
C ASP A 593 37.57 -12.91 4.93
N PRO A 594 38.56 -12.69 5.82
CA PRO A 594 39.72 -11.83 5.55
C PRO A 594 40.53 -12.23 4.31
N ASP A 595 40.59 -13.53 4.02
CA ASP A 595 41.35 -14.07 2.89
C ASP A 595 40.53 -14.13 1.60
N GLY A 596 39.25 -13.76 1.67
CA GLY A 596 38.30 -13.78 0.56
C GLY A 596 38.04 -15.17 -0.01
N ALA A 597 38.28 -16.21 0.79
CA ALA A 597 38.10 -17.61 0.43
C ALA A 597 36.61 -18.03 0.49
N VAL A 598 35.78 -17.38 1.30
CA VAL A 598 34.35 -17.63 1.44
C VAL A 598 33.61 -16.30 1.37
N ARG A 599 32.66 -16.19 0.44
CA ARG A 599 31.84 -14.99 0.24
C ARG A 599 30.36 -15.35 0.20
N LEU A 600 29.58 -14.72 1.07
CA LEU A 600 28.13 -14.68 1.01
C LEU A 600 27.70 -13.58 0.04
N HIS A 601 26.97 -13.96 -0.99
CA HIS A 601 26.38 -13.01 -1.93
C HIS A 601 25.04 -12.52 -1.35
N PRO A 602 24.64 -11.27 -1.67
CA PRO A 602 23.33 -10.77 -1.28
C PRO A 602 22.21 -11.72 -1.73
N THR A 603 21.27 -12.01 -0.84
CA THR A 603 20.10 -12.85 -1.12
C THR A 603 19.38 -12.27 -2.34
N ARG A 604 19.32 -13.04 -3.42
CA ARG A 604 18.62 -12.62 -4.64
C ARG A 604 17.14 -12.95 -4.47
N SER A 605 16.34 -11.95 -4.12
CA SER A 605 14.90 -12.02 -4.37
C SER A 605 14.70 -11.74 -5.86
N VAL A 606 14.45 -12.79 -6.64
CA VAL A 606 14.04 -12.63 -8.05
C VAL A 606 12.54 -12.38 -8.05
N PRO A 607 12.06 -11.25 -8.60
CA PRO A 607 10.62 -11.01 -8.74
C PRO A 607 9.98 -12.13 -9.59
N GLY A 608 9.05 -12.89 -8.99
CA GLY A 608 8.27 -13.92 -9.67
C GLY A 608 8.61 -15.39 -9.34
N GLU A 609 9.59 -15.68 -8.47
CA GLU A 609 9.82 -17.05 -7.99
C GLU A 609 9.34 -17.26 -6.54
N PRO A 610 8.61 -18.35 -6.23
CA PRO A 610 8.07 -18.59 -4.89
C PRO A 610 9.11 -19.06 -3.86
N ALA A 611 10.38 -19.23 -4.26
CA ALA A 611 11.47 -19.70 -3.40
C ALA A 611 12.57 -18.65 -3.27
N ARG A 612 12.93 -18.34 -2.03
CA ARG A 612 14.07 -17.48 -1.67
C ARG A 612 15.36 -18.27 -1.81
N ALA A 613 16.43 -17.62 -2.27
CA ALA A 613 17.72 -18.26 -2.44
C ALA A 613 18.90 -17.36 -2.06
N ALA A 614 19.84 -17.92 -1.30
CA ALA A 614 21.11 -17.29 -0.93
C ALA A 614 22.28 -18.09 -1.53
N ARG A 615 23.31 -17.38 -1.99
CA ARG A 615 24.47 -17.99 -2.65
C ARG A 615 25.75 -17.75 -1.85
N LEU A 616 26.53 -18.81 -1.66
CA LEU A 616 27.85 -18.76 -1.04
C LEU A 616 28.90 -19.23 -2.05
N SER A 617 29.94 -18.43 -2.30
CA SER A 617 31.10 -18.82 -3.11
C SER A 617 32.26 -19.24 -2.23
N LEU A 618 32.93 -20.33 -2.59
CA LEU A 618 34.07 -20.87 -1.85
C LEU A 618 35.25 -21.14 -2.78
N ASP A 619 36.35 -20.44 -2.52
CA ASP A 619 37.67 -20.68 -3.09
C ASP A 619 38.53 -21.43 -2.07
N LEU A 620 38.40 -22.75 -2.11
CA LEU A 620 39.04 -23.64 -1.14
C LEU A 620 40.57 -23.68 -1.24
N HIS A 621 41.16 -23.09 -2.29
CA HIS A 621 42.60 -22.93 -2.44
C HIS A 621 43.13 -21.70 -1.69
N ARG A 622 42.26 -20.70 -1.45
CA ARG A 622 42.59 -19.48 -0.70
C ARG A 622 42.39 -19.62 0.79
N LEU A 623 41.75 -20.70 1.25
CA LEU A 623 41.56 -20.95 2.67
C LEU A 623 42.92 -21.01 3.41
N PRO A 624 43.05 -20.36 4.58
CA PRO A 624 44.23 -20.48 5.41
C PRO A 624 44.57 -21.94 5.70
N ALA A 625 45.86 -22.26 5.74
CA ALA A 625 46.33 -23.62 6.01
C ALA A 625 45.87 -24.18 7.38
N ALA A 626 45.46 -23.30 8.30
CA ALA A 626 44.91 -23.66 9.60
C ALA A 626 43.45 -24.14 9.55
N VAL A 627 42.68 -23.79 8.50
CA VAL A 627 41.28 -24.21 8.37
C VAL A 627 41.22 -25.69 7.98
N ASP A 628 40.56 -26.51 8.81
CA ASP A 628 40.32 -27.93 8.55
C ASP A 628 38.85 -28.23 8.21
N GLU A 629 37.93 -27.33 8.55
CA GLU A 629 36.49 -27.46 8.31
C GLU A 629 35.84 -26.10 7.99
N VAL A 630 34.96 -26.06 6.98
CA VAL A 630 34.05 -24.92 6.72
C VAL A 630 32.62 -25.38 6.98
N VAL A 631 32.00 -24.90 8.05
CA VAL A 631 30.65 -25.30 8.46
C VAL A 631 29.62 -24.35 7.87
N LEU A 632 28.49 -24.89 7.41
CA LEU A 632 27.37 -24.17 6.82
C LEU A 632 26.14 -24.30 7.71
N ALA A 633 25.50 -23.18 8.02
CA ALA A 633 24.34 -23.16 8.88
C ALA A 633 23.29 -22.15 8.41
N VAL A 634 22.06 -22.31 8.92
CA VAL A 634 20.95 -21.37 8.73
C VAL A 634 20.27 -21.07 10.06
N SER A 635 19.77 -19.85 10.18
CA SER A 635 18.87 -19.43 11.27
C SER A 635 17.73 -18.56 10.75
N THR A 636 16.58 -18.54 11.42
CA THR A 636 15.51 -17.58 11.13
C THR A 636 15.86 -16.20 11.70
N GLU A 637 15.48 -15.14 10.99
CA GLU A 637 15.68 -13.75 11.44
C GLU A 637 14.94 -13.46 12.78
N GLU A 638 15.61 -12.73 13.68
CA GLU A 638 15.13 -12.40 15.02
C GLU A 638 14.70 -10.92 15.10
N GLU A 639 13.59 -10.54 14.46
CA GLU A 639 13.12 -9.14 14.54
C GLU A 639 12.51 -8.80 15.92
N GLU A 640 11.89 -9.76 16.63
CA GLU A 640 11.47 -9.64 18.04
C GLU A 640 11.43 -11.03 18.72
N PRO A 641 11.94 -11.25 19.94
CA PRO A 641 11.91 -12.56 20.57
C PRO A 641 10.47 -13.02 20.90
N PRO A 642 10.09 -14.28 20.59
CA PRO A 642 10.94 -15.37 20.13
C PRO A 642 11.04 -15.53 18.60
N ALA A 643 12.24 -15.92 18.14
CA ALA A 643 12.51 -16.37 16.76
C ALA A 643 11.50 -17.42 16.28
N LEU A 644 11.10 -17.36 15.01
CA LEU A 644 10.18 -18.35 14.44
C LEU A 644 10.87 -19.72 14.31
N PRO A 645 10.22 -20.82 14.73
CA PRO A 645 10.75 -22.17 14.53
C PRO A 645 11.01 -22.49 13.03
N LEU A 646 12.08 -23.23 12.74
CA LEU A 646 12.38 -23.72 11.39
C LEU A 646 11.26 -24.58 10.80
N GLY A 647 10.35 -25.11 11.63
CA GLY A 647 9.14 -25.81 11.19
C GLY A 647 8.18 -24.98 10.31
N TYR A 648 8.30 -23.65 10.29
CA TYR A 648 7.54 -22.76 9.38
C TYR A 648 8.20 -22.60 7.99
N VAL A 649 9.43 -23.09 7.83
CA VAL A 649 10.14 -23.11 6.55
C VAL A 649 9.89 -24.46 5.88
N TYR A 650 9.61 -24.46 4.59
CA TYR A 650 9.43 -25.68 3.79
C TYR A 650 10.27 -25.64 2.52
N GLY A 651 10.61 -26.81 1.98
CA GLY A 651 11.40 -26.91 0.76
C GLY A 651 12.85 -26.44 0.89
N LEU A 652 13.40 -26.39 2.11
CA LEU A 652 14.81 -26.05 2.34
C LEU A 652 15.72 -27.07 1.64
N ALA A 653 16.55 -26.61 0.72
CA ALA A 653 17.48 -27.44 -0.03
C ALA A 653 18.76 -26.68 -0.36
N VAL A 654 19.87 -27.39 -0.38
CA VAL A 654 21.16 -26.86 -0.81
C VAL A 654 21.56 -27.51 -2.12
N ALA A 655 21.98 -26.71 -3.09
CA ALA A 655 22.60 -27.15 -4.35
C ALA A 655 24.07 -26.71 -4.37
N ALA A 656 24.96 -27.61 -4.78
CA ALA A 656 26.40 -27.41 -4.79
C ALA A 656 27.00 -27.65 -6.18
N GLU A 657 27.83 -26.72 -6.63
CA GLU A 657 28.70 -26.85 -7.78
C GLU A 657 30.15 -26.81 -7.28
N TYR A 658 30.94 -27.83 -7.62
CA TYR A 658 32.29 -27.98 -7.07
C TYR A 658 33.35 -27.48 -8.05
N GLY A 659 34.24 -26.64 -7.54
CA GLY A 659 35.51 -26.30 -8.19
C GLY A 659 36.55 -27.44 -8.07
N PRO A 660 37.73 -27.29 -8.68
CA PRO A 660 38.81 -28.27 -8.62
C PRO A 660 39.21 -28.60 -7.18
N GLY A 661 39.39 -29.89 -6.88
CA GLY A 661 39.79 -30.35 -5.55
C GLY A 661 38.67 -30.38 -4.51
N ALA A 662 37.42 -30.12 -4.88
CA ALA A 662 36.24 -30.27 -4.03
C ALA A 662 35.29 -31.36 -4.56
N ALA A 663 34.65 -32.12 -3.68
CA ALA A 663 33.66 -33.14 -4.07
C ALA A 663 32.57 -33.34 -3.01
N GLY A 664 31.39 -33.77 -3.45
CA GLY A 664 30.26 -34.08 -2.58
C GLY A 664 28.94 -34.22 -3.35
N PRO A 665 27.80 -34.26 -2.65
CA PRO A 665 26.49 -34.35 -3.29
C PRO A 665 26.06 -33.00 -3.89
N ALA A 666 25.68 -33.00 -5.17
CA ALA A 666 25.26 -31.80 -5.88
C ALA A 666 23.95 -31.15 -5.36
N LYS A 667 23.11 -31.92 -4.66
CA LYS A 667 21.89 -31.40 -4.01
C LYS A 667 21.48 -32.27 -2.83
N TRP A 668 21.07 -31.65 -1.73
CA TRP A 668 20.44 -32.35 -0.60
C TRP A 668 19.38 -31.49 0.09
N PRO A 669 18.33 -32.11 0.66
CA PRO A 669 17.33 -31.39 1.44
C PRO A 669 17.85 -31.08 2.86
N GLY A 670 17.54 -29.88 3.36
CA GLY A 670 17.63 -29.58 4.79
C GLY A 670 16.35 -30.08 5.45
N ALA A 671 16.40 -31.21 6.16
CA ALA A 671 15.21 -31.78 6.80
C ALA A 671 14.74 -30.89 7.95
N ASN A 672 13.76 -30.02 7.69
CA ASN A 672 13.30 -28.96 8.62
C ASN A 672 11.86 -29.13 9.14
N GLY A 673 11.14 -30.17 8.72
CA GLY A 673 9.76 -30.41 9.13
C GLY A 673 9.61 -30.70 10.62
N GLY A 674 8.82 -29.86 11.33
CA GLY A 674 8.48 -30.06 12.74
C GLY A 674 9.60 -29.74 13.74
N ILE A 675 10.65 -29.02 13.31
CA ILE A 675 11.75 -28.60 14.18
C ILE A 675 11.32 -27.36 15.00
N PRO A 676 11.34 -27.43 16.35
CA PRO A 676 10.97 -26.30 17.21
C PRO A 676 12.10 -25.25 17.31
N ASP A 677 13.33 -25.61 16.95
CA ASP A 677 14.49 -24.72 16.99
C ASP A 677 14.50 -23.73 15.81
N SER A 678 15.11 -22.58 16.01
CA SER A 678 15.26 -21.50 15.01
C SER A 678 16.57 -21.57 14.20
N ALA A 679 17.43 -22.57 14.43
CA ALA A 679 18.72 -22.72 13.73
C ALA A 679 19.09 -24.18 13.42
N MET A 680 19.86 -24.41 12.35
CA MET A 680 20.29 -25.74 11.90
C MET A 680 21.60 -25.71 11.11
N LEU A 681 22.40 -26.77 11.25
CA LEU A 681 23.56 -27.06 10.40
C LEU A 681 23.14 -27.77 9.10
N LEU A 682 23.57 -27.22 7.96
CA LEU A 682 23.29 -27.75 6.62
C LEU A 682 24.38 -28.70 6.10
N GLY A 683 25.59 -28.61 6.63
CA GLY A 683 26.72 -29.45 6.25
C GLY A 683 28.06 -28.78 6.51
N SER A 684 29.15 -29.46 6.17
CA SER A 684 30.48 -28.88 6.24
C SER A 684 31.44 -29.43 5.18
N PHE A 685 32.31 -28.56 4.66
CA PHE A 685 33.47 -28.98 3.87
C PHE A 685 34.58 -29.39 4.82
N ARG A 686 35.12 -30.59 4.65
CA ARG A 686 36.23 -31.12 5.45
C ARG A 686 37.40 -31.51 4.57
N ARG A 687 38.63 -31.36 5.08
CA ARG A 687 39.83 -31.78 4.36
C ARG A 687 39.99 -33.30 4.39
N ALA A 688 40.08 -33.95 3.23
CA ALA A 688 40.29 -35.41 3.09
C ALA A 688 41.17 -35.73 1.88
N ASP A 689 42.17 -36.60 2.04
CA ASP A 689 43.03 -37.18 0.97
C ASP A 689 43.57 -36.18 -0.08
N GLY A 690 43.92 -34.97 0.34
CA GLY A 690 44.48 -33.93 -0.55
C GLY A 690 43.46 -33.03 -1.25
N GLY A 691 42.16 -33.17 -0.92
CA GLY A 691 41.08 -32.29 -1.37
C GLY A 691 40.08 -31.97 -0.26
N TRP A 692 38.95 -31.37 -0.64
CA TRP A 692 37.85 -31.00 0.25
C TRP A 692 36.61 -31.82 -0.07
N GLN A 693 36.00 -32.41 0.96
CA GLN A 693 34.77 -33.18 0.83
C GLN A 693 33.63 -32.50 1.57
N LEU A 694 32.51 -32.27 0.89
CA LEU A 694 31.28 -31.76 1.50
C LEU A 694 30.50 -32.91 2.14
N VAL A 695 30.22 -32.77 3.43
CA VAL A 695 29.40 -33.70 4.22
C VAL A 695 28.10 -33.00 4.61
N PRO A 696 26.96 -33.35 4.01
CA PRO A 696 25.65 -32.82 4.40
C PRO A 696 25.29 -33.09 5.86
N SER A 697 24.53 -32.17 6.44
CA SER A 697 23.94 -32.30 7.78
C SER A 697 22.54 -31.69 7.78
N ALA A 698 21.71 -32.10 8.74
CA ALA A 698 20.41 -31.50 9.02
C ALA A 698 20.18 -31.50 10.53
N ARG A 699 21.17 -31.00 11.28
CA ARG A 699 21.18 -31.03 12.75
C ARG A 699 20.71 -29.69 13.30
N ALA A 700 19.56 -29.69 13.97
CA ALA A 700 19.04 -28.52 14.68
C ALA A 700 19.98 -28.07 15.82
N VAL A 701 19.99 -26.76 16.08
CA VAL A 701 20.77 -26.11 17.13
C VAL A 701 19.84 -25.25 17.98
N THR A 702 19.85 -25.49 19.29
CA THR A 702 19.07 -24.73 20.27
C THR A 702 19.63 -23.31 20.43
N ASN A 703 18.76 -22.33 20.72
CA ASN A 703 19.10 -20.91 20.91
C ASN A 703 19.52 -20.14 19.65
N GLY A 704 18.99 -20.49 18.48
CA GLY A 704 19.10 -19.67 17.27
C GLY A 704 20.54 -19.42 16.82
N LEU A 705 20.77 -18.23 16.26
CA LEU A 705 22.10 -17.83 15.77
C LEU A 705 23.12 -17.72 16.91
N ALA A 706 22.70 -17.24 18.09
CA ALA A 706 23.56 -17.17 19.27
C ALA A 706 24.05 -18.57 19.71
N GLY A 707 23.18 -19.58 19.59
CA GLY A 707 23.52 -20.98 19.82
C GLY A 707 24.54 -21.53 18.81
N LEU A 708 24.40 -21.18 17.54
CA LEU A 708 25.36 -21.52 16.48
C LEU A 708 26.74 -20.86 16.76
N ALA A 709 26.75 -19.56 17.02
CA ALA A 709 27.95 -18.80 17.32
C ALA A 709 28.71 -19.36 18.54
N THR A 710 27.98 -19.63 19.64
CA THR A 710 28.56 -20.21 20.87
C THR A 710 29.10 -21.62 20.62
N ALA A 711 28.43 -22.45 19.81
CA ALA A 711 28.85 -23.82 19.53
C ALA A 711 30.21 -23.89 18.80
N PHE A 712 30.56 -22.86 18.02
CA PHE A 712 31.84 -22.75 17.32
C PHE A 712 32.84 -21.78 17.97
N GLY A 713 32.52 -21.29 19.18
CA GLY A 713 33.44 -20.52 20.02
C GLY A 713 33.51 -19.03 19.74
N VAL A 714 32.50 -18.45 19.07
CA VAL A 714 32.33 -16.99 18.91
C VAL A 714 31.74 -16.43 20.21
N ALA A 715 32.27 -15.30 20.70
CA ALA A 715 31.72 -14.61 21.85
C ALA A 715 30.44 -13.84 21.45
N VAL A 716 29.33 -14.10 22.13
CA VAL A 716 28.06 -13.39 21.95
C VAL A 716 27.80 -12.58 23.22
N GLU A 717 27.78 -11.25 23.14
CA GLU A 717 27.36 -10.36 24.24
C GLU A 717 25.88 -10.00 24.14
#